data_AF-A0A1I7KUC2-F1
#
_entry.id   AF-A0A1I7KUC2-F1
#
_cell.length_a   1.000
_cell.length_b   1.000
_cell.length_c   1.000
_cell.angle_alpha   90.00
_cell.angle_beta   90.00
_cell.angle_gamma   90.00
#
_symmetry.space_group_name_H-M   'P 1'
#
loop_
_entity.id
_entity.type
_entity.pdbx_description
1 polymer ?
#
loop_
_entity_poly.entity_id
_entity_poly.type
_entity_poly.pdbx_seq_one_letter_code
_entity_poly.pdbx_strand_id
1 'polypeptide(L)'
;MRKKRDSFMAEERYHIDELTGLHSLTGILEHLQGHGEFAACLNTVIIYINVMNFKSFNQRYGFSGGNDFIKGIAMEILGVFPNELVARASGDHFIILSNSLMQNEISERLDKLREIAHKYEKGLVMRIKAGVYLARGDEEDPVVMIDRAKAACDDIIRVYDRDTNFYSDELENRNRLRQYVLDNFETAFNNRYFKVYYQKEVRTLTRNVCGYEALARWMDPEFGIISPGLFIEVLEDVRLVHKLDTYIIEQVCADLRKDIEQGHNVEPVSVNLSRLDFELCDILGEVDKCREKYDIPKYLLNIEITESAVASGADFLGDQIKSFRNAGYEVWMDDFGAGYSSFNNLKSYDFDVVKIDMNFLREFQTNKKSRVILANIVDMAKELGIHTIAEGVETEEQYEFLKRIGCEKLQGFLFGKPEPLNDSGEKATNVGEHCESMEIRNYYDKIGEINLLGNTPLRPKTMEVFNNLPIAILEVDENEMNMLYMNNAYVTFLNTIGIANMEEVNKRLKNVELPDVKGLKDITQKAESSLTSRAEADYIAGGSVVNSKVRFISRQGNKASFALVSRNVTLYSDGHLADSVQAAMAHIFNQYFRVDIFDDEGTVENIFLKGEQIAISDRVKSAEKAVKTYAELYIKKSEIERFISFYDMSTVRDRIKKAGTDYLVDHFHSSSLENAGRMQMYMIMPFYYNNKWKYISCSRYADEMVGTN
;
A
#
# COMPACT_ATOMS: atom_id res chain seq x y z
N MET A 1 24.62 47.01 68.20
CA MET A 1 23.27 46.42 67.96
C MET A 1 22.69 46.80 66.59
N ARG A 2 22.77 48.05 66.12
CA ARG A 2 22.29 48.44 64.77
C ARG A 2 22.96 47.69 63.60
N LYS A 3 24.30 47.60 63.56
CA LYS A 3 25.04 46.83 62.53
C LYS A 3 24.75 45.32 62.48
N LYS A 4 24.46 44.68 63.63
CA LYS A 4 24.05 43.26 63.68
C LYS A 4 22.61 43.06 63.24
N ARG A 5 21.74 44.05 63.47
CA ARG A 5 20.34 44.04 63.04
C ARG A 5 20.23 44.35 61.54
N ASP A 6 21.08 45.23 61.02
CA ASP A 6 21.19 45.53 59.59
C ASP A 6 21.84 44.37 58.80
N SER A 7 22.78 43.59 59.39
CA SER A 7 23.31 42.38 58.75
C SER A 7 22.31 41.22 58.77
N PHE A 8 21.56 41.04 59.87
CA PHE A 8 20.52 40.02 59.99
C PHE A 8 19.31 40.32 59.08
N MET A 9 18.92 41.60 58.94
CA MET A 9 17.90 42.02 57.98
C MET A 9 18.40 42.05 56.52
N ALA A 10 19.72 42.07 56.30
CA ALA A 10 20.29 41.88 54.98
C ALA A 10 20.31 40.39 54.59
N GLU A 11 20.67 39.49 55.53
CA GLU A 11 20.58 38.03 55.36
C GLU A 11 19.13 37.60 55.09
N GLU A 12 18.14 38.02 55.89
CA GLU A 12 16.71 37.70 55.66
C GLU A 12 16.19 38.12 54.27
N ARG A 13 16.76 39.16 53.65
CA ARG A 13 16.36 39.62 52.31
C ARG A 13 16.87 38.74 51.17
N TYR A 14 17.96 37.99 51.37
CA TYR A 14 18.46 37.06 50.35
C TYR A 14 17.60 35.79 50.21
N HIS A 15 16.76 35.50 51.20
CA HIS A 15 15.92 34.29 51.26
C HIS A 15 14.49 34.49 50.74
N ILE A 16 14.14 35.70 50.28
CA ILE A 16 12.80 36.07 49.81
C ILE A 16 12.90 36.73 48.43
N ASP A 17 12.04 36.35 47.49
CA ASP A 17 11.90 36.99 46.19
C ASP A 17 11.17 38.33 46.32
N GLU A 18 11.81 39.43 45.92
CA GLU A 18 11.29 40.79 46.08
C GLU A 18 9.98 41.05 45.32
N LEU A 19 9.69 40.29 44.25
CA LEU A 19 8.50 40.49 43.44
C LEU A 19 7.26 39.83 44.06
N THR A 20 7.39 38.58 44.50
CA THR A 20 6.28 37.74 44.94
C THR A 20 6.14 37.65 46.45
N GLY A 21 7.21 37.95 47.20
CA GLY A 21 7.26 37.74 48.65
C GLY A 21 7.36 36.27 49.07
N LEU A 22 7.50 35.35 48.10
CA LEU A 22 7.80 33.94 48.34
C LEU A 22 9.27 33.76 48.74
N HIS A 23 9.63 32.56 49.18
CA HIS A 23 11.05 32.24 49.35
C HIS A 23 11.80 32.37 48.02
N SER A 24 13.09 32.69 48.08
CA SER A 24 14.00 32.57 46.95
C SER A 24 14.51 31.13 46.82
N LEU A 25 15.17 30.79 45.71
CA LEU A 25 15.89 29.52 45.58
C LEU A 25 16.87 29.29 46.75
N THR A 26 17.60 30.34 47.14
CA THR A 26 18.51 30.32 48.29
C THR A 26 17.77 30.00 49.58
N GLY A 27 16.58 30.57 49.78
CA GLY A 27 15.75 30.29 50.97
C GLY A 27 15.30 28.83 51.06
N ILE A 28 14.94 28.18 49.94
CA ILE A 28 14.63 26.74 49.93
C ILE A 28 15.85 25.88 50.21
N LEU A 29 16.99 26.19 49.58
CA LEU A 29 18.23 25.42 49.76
C LEU A 29 18.67 25.42 51.23
N GLU A 30 18.63 26.57 51.88
CA GLU A 30 18.94 26.66 53.32
C GLU A 30 17.94 25.92 54.20
N HIS A 31 16.66 25.93 53.83
CA HIS A 31 15.64 25.16 54.55
C HIS A 31 15.93 23.66 54.49
N LEU A 32 16.39 23.15 53.34
CA LEU A 32 16.79 21.75 53.18
C LEU A 32 18.14 21.42 53.85
N GLN A 33 19.04 22.39 54.01
CA GLN A 33 20.36 22.25 54.66
C GLN A 33 20.35 22.54 56.17
N GLY A 34 19.18 22.67 56.80
CA GLY A 34 18.99 23.26 58.13
C GLY A 34 20.06 22.91 59.18
N HIS A 35 20.60 23.92 59.88
CA HIS A 35 21.64 23.80 60.92
C HIS A 35 22.97 23.18 60.47
N GLY A 36 23.25 23.09 59.16
CA GLY A 36 24.51 22.59 58.62
C GLY A 36 24.53 21.08 58.36
N GLU A 37 23.40 20.40 58.53
CA GLU A 37 23.19 19.00 58.15
C GLU A 37 21.99 18.88 57.21
N PHE A 38 22.12 18.06 56.16
CA PHE A 38 21.06 17.85 55.19
C PHE A 38 19.88 17.10 55.83
N ALA A 39 18.69 17.71 55.81
CA ALA A 39 17.52 17.27 56.57
C ALA A 39 16.37 16.78 55.67
N ALA A 40 16.66 16.19 54.51
CA ALA A 40 15.63 15.52 53.73
C ALA A 40 15.30 14.15 54.33
N CYS A 41 14.00 13.90 54.51
CA CYS A 41 13.49 12.60 54.94
C CYS A 41 12.93 11.84 53.72
N LEU A 42 12.68 10.53 53.86
CA LEU A 42 11.98 9.71 52.86
C LEU A 42 10.63 10.28 52.37
N ASN A 43 10.04 11.21 53.12
CA ASN A 43 8.76 11.85 52.78
C ASN A 43 8.92 13.24 52.14
N THR A 44 10.16 13.70 51.91
CA THR A 44 10.41 15.00 51.30
C THR A 44 10.05 14.94 49.82
N VAL A 45 9.31 15.95 49.36
CA VAL A 45 8.81 16.09 48.00
C VAL A 45 9.21 17.46 47.48
N ILE A 46 9.85 17.49 46.31
CA ILE A 46 10.11 18.71 45.56
C ILE A 46 9.21 18.73 44.33
N ILE A 47 8.45 19.80 44.17
CA ILE A 47 7.65 20.07 42.97
C ILE A 47 8.24 21.29 42.28
N TYR A 48 8.76 21.12 41.07
CA TYR A 48 9.24 22.20 40.22
C TYR A 48 8.15 22.58 39.22
N ILE A 49 7.76 23.85 39.19
CA ILE A 49 6.69 24.38 38.35
C ILE A 49 7.28 25.34 37.31
N ASN A 50 6.85 25.19 36.06
CA ASN A 50 7.13 26.12 34.96
C ASN A 50 5.81 26.64 34.36
N VAL A 51 5.65 27.97 34.31
CA VAL A 51 4.49 28.63 33.70
C VAL A 51 4.75 28.94 32.23
N MET A 52 4.22 28.11 31.35
CA MET A 52 4.41 28.19 29.90
C MET A 52 3.88 29.50 29.29
N ASN A 53 4.50 29.93 28.19
CA ASN A 53 4.16 31.13 27.42
C ASN A 53 4.34 32.47 28.17
N PHE A 54 5.02 32.49 29.33
CA PHE A 54 5.25 33.73 30.07
C PHE A 54 6.03 34.79 29.27
N LYS A 55 7.02 34.37 28.46
CA LYS A 55 7.73 35.29 27.56
C LYS A 55 6.79 35.98 26.55
N SER A 56 5.89 35.22 25.93
CA SER A 56 4.87 35.75 25.02
C SER A 56 3.87 36.65 25.75
N PHE A 57 3.54 36.32 27.00
CA PHE A 57 2.71 37.16 27.86
C PHE A 57 3.39 38.52 28.13
N ASN A 58 4.68 38.52 28.48
CA ASN A 58 5.48 39.74 28.66
C ASN A 58 5.54 40.59 27.40
N GLN A 59 5.68 39.97 26.23
CA GLN A 59 5.69 40.69 24.95
C GLN A 59 4.34 41.38 24.68
N ARG A 60 3.23 40.76 25.06
CA ARG A 60 1.88 41.27 24.81
C ARG A 60 1.43 42.32 25.82
N TYR A 61 1.76 42.14 27.10
CA TYR A 61 1.23 42.94 28.21
C TYR A 61 2.30 43.80 28.92
N GLY A 62 3.54 43.75 28.43
CA GLY A 62 4.68 44.44 29.02
C GLY A 62 5.15 43.79 30.34
N PHE A 63 6.34 44.19 30.79
CA PHE A 63 6.94 43.67 32.02
C PHE A 63 6.11 43.94 33.27
N SER A 64 5.40 45.07 33.35
CA SER A 64 4.50 45.36 34.48
C SER A 64 3.35 44.36 34.54
N GLY A 65 2.72 44.05 33.40
CA GLY A 65 1.64 43.08 33.33
C GLY A 65 2.11 41.66 33.66
N GLY A 66 3.31 41.27 33.20
CA GLY A 66 3.90 40.00 33.57
C GLY A 66 4.24 39.90 35.06
N ASN A 67 4.73 40.98 35.66
CA ASN A 67 4.98 41.04 37.10
C ASN A 67 3.70 40.84 37.92
N ASP A 68 2.59 41.47 37.52
CA ASP A 68 1.30 41.29 38.18
C ASP A 68 0.77 39.87 37.99
N PHE A 69 0.98 39.27 36.81
CA PHE A 69 0.63 37.87 36.55
C PHE A 69 1.40 36.91 37.45
N ILE A 70 2.72 37.08 37.58
CA ILE A 70 3.56 36.24 38.43
C ILE A 70 3.18 36.38 39.91
N LYS A 71 2.84 37.58 40.37
CA LYS A 71 2.29 37.79 41.72
C LYS A 71 0.96 37.07 41.92
N GLY A 72 0.07 37.12 40.92
CA GLY A 72 -1.21 36.40 40.94
C GLY A 72 -0.99 34.90 41.07
N ILE A 73 -0.19 34.31 40.18
CA ILE A 73 0.15 32.87 40.23
C ILE A 73 0.79 32.48 41.56
N ALA A 74 1.70 33.29 42.10
CA ALA A 74 2.30 33.04 43.41
C ALA A 74 1.24 32.93 44.53
N MET A 75 0.23 33.80 44.54
CA MET A 75 -0.87 33.74 45.51
C MET A 75 -1.73 32.49 45.33
N GLU A 76 -2.00 32.09 44.09
CA GLU A 76 -2.77 30.87 43.81
C GLU A 76 -2.02 29.61 44.24
N ILE A 77 -0.69 29.57 44.02
CA ILE A 77 0.15 28.48 44.50
C ILE A 77 0.07 28.39 46.03
N LEU A 78 0.18 29.50 46.76
CA LEU A 78 0.01 29.51 48.22
C LEU A 78 -1.39 29.07 48.66
N GLY A 79 -2.43 29.40 47.89
CA GLY A 79 -3.80 28.96 48.18
C GLY A 79 -4.01 27.46 48.03
N VAL A 80 -3.36 26.85 47.02
CA VAL A 80 -3.42 25.41 46.75
C VAL A 80 -2.46 24.61 47.66
N PHE A 81 -1.35 25.22 48.04
CA PHE A 81 -0.30 24.64 48.88
C PHE A 81 -0.09 25.47 50.17
N PRO A 82 -1.11 25.55 51.06
CA PRO A 82 -1.08 26.45 52.21
C PRO A 82 -0.17 26.00 53.35
N ASN A 83 0.21 24.72 53.37
CA ASN A 83 1.02 24.14 54.45
C ASN A 83 2.44 23.80 54.00
N GLU A 84 2.76 24.07 52.73
CA GLU A 84 4.01 23.74 52.10
C GLU A 84 4.86 24.99 51.90
N LEU A 85 6.18 24.79 51.80
CA LEU A 85 7.09 25.91 51.60
C LEU A 85 7.22 26.20 50.11
N VAL A 86 6.84 27.41 49.70
CA VAL A 86 6.80 27.82 48.29
C VAL A 86 7.88 28.88 48.03
N ALA A 87 8.67 28.66 46.98
CA ALA A 87 9.65 29.61 46.48
C ALA A 87 9.42 29.95 45.01
N ARG A 88 9.95 31.10 44.62
CA ARG A 88 10.20 31.44 43.24
C ARG A 88 11.69 31.26 42.94
N ALA A 89 12.00 30.37 42.01
CA ALA A 89 13.39 30.10 41.64
C ALA A 89 13.96 31.25 40.80
N SER A 90 13.29 31.57 39.69
CA SER A 90 13.56 32.72 38.83
C SER A 90 12.44 32.86 37.79
N GLY A 91 12.21 34.05 37.25
CA GLY A 91 11.26 34.23 36.13
C GLY A 91 9.86 33.68 36.41
N ASP A 92 9.46 32.69 35.62
CA ASP A 92 8.21 31.92 35.61
C ASP A 92 8.32 30.56 36.33
N HIS A 93 9.41 30.32 37.04
CA HIS A 93 9.69 29.06 37.74
C HIS A 93 9.43 29.15 39.25
N PHE A 94 8.69 28.18 39.77
CA PHE A 94 8.37 28.04 41.19
C PHE A 94 8.81 26.68 41.71
N ILE A 95 9.10 26.60 43.00
CA ILE A 95 9.47 25.36 43.69
C ILE A 95 8.59 25.23 44.92
N ILE A 96 8.02 24.05 45.13
CA ILE A 96 7.26 23.71 46.33
C ILE A 96 7.99 22.58 47.03
N LEU A 97 8.26 22.78 48.32
CA LEU A 97 8.82 21.80 49.22
C LEU A 97 7.73 21.31 50.19
N SER A 98 7.52 20.00 50.23
CA SER A 98 6.62 19.35 51.18
C SER A 98 7.28 18.17 51.85
N ASN A 99 6.84 17.82 53.06
CA ASN A 99 7.29 16.64 53.81
C ASN A 99 6.15 15.67 54.13
N SER A 100 4.96 15.89 53.57
CA SER A 100 3.74 15.16 53.92
C SER A 100 2.83 14.83 52.74
N LEU A 101 3.12 15.35 51.55
CA LEU A 101 2.26 15.15 50.40
C LEU A 101 2.41 13.75 49.82
N MET A 102 1.28 13.06 49.67
CA MET A 102 1.21 11.79 48.93
C MET A 102 1.04 12.06 47.43
N GLN A 103 1.48 11.11 46.59
CA GLN A 103 1.47 11.26 45.13
C GLN A 103 0.11 11.68 44.54
N ASN A 104 -0.97 11.10 45.05
CA ASN A 104 -2.35 11.40 44.66
C ASN A 104 -2.78 12.82 45.06
N GLU A 105 -2.33 13.33 46.21
CA GLU A 105 -2.63 14.70 46.67
C GLU A 105 -1.88 15.74 45.82
N ILE A 106 -0.65 15.42 45.41
CA ILE A 106 0.15 16.27 44.52
C ILE A 106 -0.59 16.48 43.19
N SER A 107 -1.06 15.39 42.58
CA SER A 107 -1.80 15.45 41.31
C SER A 107 -3.08 16.28 41.44
N GLU A 108 -3.90 16.04 42.46
CA GLU A 108 -5.16 16.79 42.68
C GLU A 108 -4.92 18.29 42.87
N ARG A 109 -3.87 18.66 43.62
CA ARG A 109 -3.51 20.06 43.85
C ARG A 109 -2.98 20.73 42.58
N LEU A 110 -2.13 20.05 41.82
CA LEU A 110 -1.64 20.55 40.55
C LEU A 110 -2.78 20.74 39.54
N ASP A 111 -3.78 19.86 39.52
CA ASP A 111 -4.99 20.03 38.68
C ASP A 111 -5.78 21.28 39.07
N LYS A 112 -6.00 21.50 40.36
CA LYS A 112 -6.64 22.75 40.85
C LYS A 112 -5.86 23.98 40.44
N LEU A 113 -4.53 23.95 40.57
CA LEU A 113 -3.68 25.07 40.16
C LEU A 113 -3.76 25.34 38.65
N ARG A 114 -3.83 24.28 37.82
CA ARG A 114 -4.06 24.39 36.37
C ARG A 114 -5.42 25.01 36.04
N GLU A 115 -6.49 24.56 36.69
CA GLU A 115 -7.84 25.15 36.53
C GLU A 115 -7.86 26.64 36.88
N ILE A 116 -7.13 27.02 37.92
CA ILE A 116 -6.99 28.42 38.32
C ILE A 116 -6.18 29.21 37.29
N ALA A 117 -5.11 28.65 36.75
CA ALA A 117 -4.28 29.30 35.72
C ALA A 117 -5.09 29.66 34.47
N HIS A 118 -6.08 28.85 34.09
CA HIS A 118 -7.01 29.16 32.99
C HIS A 118 -7.77 30.48 33.21
N LYS A 119 -8.01 30.91 34.44
CA LYS A 119 -8.68 32.21 34.74
C LYS A 119 -7.85 33.41 34.30
N TYR A 120 -6.54 33.24 34.15
CA TYR A 120 -5.62 34.28 33.73
C TYR A 120 -5.42 34.32 32.20
N GLU A 121 -6.09 33.45 31.45
CA GLU A 121 -6.05 33.43 29.98
C GLU A 121 -6.76 34.63 29.38
N LYS A 122 -6.00 35.68 29.06
CA LYS A 122 -6.48 36.83 28.30
C LYS A 122 -6.18 36.65 26.81
N GLY A 123 -6.72 35.58 26.21
CA GLY A 123 -6.46 35.24 24.81
C GLY A 123 -5.02 34.76 24.53
N LEU A 124 -4.32 34.28 25.56
CA LEU A 124 -3.08 33.51 25.49
C LEU A 124 -3.28 32.32 26.43
N VAL A 125 -3.11 31.10 25.92
CA VAL A 125 -3.26 29.87 26.72
C VAL A 125 -2.07 29.78 27.67
N MET A 126 -2.36 29.75 28.98
CA MET A 126 -1.36 29.65 30.02
C MET A 126 -1.39 28.23 30.58
N ARG A 127 -0.24 27.55 30.55
CA ARG A 127 -0.13 26.17 31.04
C ARG A 127 0.88 26.09 32.16
N ILE A 128 0.59 25.22 33.12
CA ILE A 128 1.49 24.91 34.22
C ILE A 128 2.01 23.50 34.02
N LYS A 129 3.32 23.39 33.79
CA LYS A 129 4.05 22.12 33.77
C LYS A 129 4.70 21.90 35.12
N ALA A 130 4.63 20.68 35.64
CA ALA A 130 5.18 20.33 36.94
C ALA A 130 6.04 19.07 36.87
N GLY A 131 7.25 19.14 37.41
CA GLY A 131 8.11 17.99 37.66
C GLY A 131 8.19 17.70 39.15
N VAL A 132 8.10 16.43 39.54
CA VAL A 132 8.05 16.01 40.94
C VAL A 132 9.19 15.07 41.25
N TYR A 133 9.94 15.35 42.31
CA TYR A 133 10.92 14.44 42.88
C TYR A 133 10.47 14.00 44.28
N LEU A 134 10.42 12.68 44.48
CA LEU A 134 10.17 12.07 45.79
C LEU A 134 11.53 11.66 46.36
N ALA A 135 11.88 12.21 47.52
CA ALA A 135 13.13 11.92 48.18
C ALA A 135 13.23 10.46 48.59
N ARG A 136 14.42 9.90 48.45
CA ARG A 136 14.76 8.52 48.80
C ARG A 136 15.49 8.44 50.15
N GLY A 137 15.87 9.58 50.72
CA GLY A 137 16.53 9.68 52.02
C GLY A 137 18.01 9.32 51.97
N ASP A 138 18.58 9.12 50.77
CA ASP A 138 20.00 8.86 50.51
C ASP A 138 20.67 10.02 49.76
N GLU A 139 19.96 11.13 49.54
CA GLU A 139 20.52 12.30 48.88
C GLU A 139 21.57 12.99 49.75
N GLU A 140 22.60 13.54 49.11
CA GLU A 140 23.71 14.22 49.82
C GLU A 140 23.67 15.75 49.64
N ASP A 141 22.89 16.25 48.67
CA ASP A 141 22.79 17.67 48.34
C ASP A 141 21.35 18.05 47.92
N PRO A 142 20.73 19.06 48.56
CA PRO A 142 19.41 19.53 48.16
C PRO A 142 19.33 20.11 46.75
N VAL A 143 20.45 20.59 46.19
CA VAL A 143 20.50 21.02 44.79
C VAL A 143 20.13 19.86 43.86
N VAL A 144 20.61 18.65 44.15
CA VAL A 144 20.30 17.44 43.37
C VAL A 144 18.81 17.15 43.38
N MET A 145 18.13 17.32 44.51
CA MET A 145 16.68 17.09 44.61
C MET A 145 15.89 18.06 43.72
N ILE A 146 16.29 19.33 43.71
CA ILE A 146 15.67 20.37 42.89
C ILE A 146 15.95 20.12 41.41
N ASP A 147 17.18 19.77 41.05
CA ASP A 147 17.56 19.46 39.68
C ASP A 147 16.82 18.22 39.14
N ARG A 148 16.60 17.20 39.97
CA ARG A 148 15.77 16.04 39.61
C ARG A 148 14.31 16.42 39.37
N ALA A 149 13.71 17.23 40.24
CA ALA A 149 12.35 17.74 40.02
C ALA A 149 12.27 18.61 38.76
N LYS A 150 13.28 19.45 38.52
CA LYS A 150 13.39 20.27 37.32
C LYS A 150 13.53 19.42 36.06
N ALA A 151 14.40 18.40 36.06
CA ALA A 151 14.58 17.49 34.93
C ALA A 151 13.28 16.78 34.55
N ALA A 152 12.48 16.37 35.55
CA ALA A 152 11.15 15.81 35.31
C ALA A 152 10.20 16.84 34.67
N CYS A 153 10.27 18.11 35.09
CA CYS A 153 9.49 19.20 34.50
C CYS A 153 9.90 19.45 33.05
N ASP A 154 11.20 19.57 32.80
CA ASP A 154 11.78 19.90 31.50
C ASP A 154 11.46 18.83 30.43
N ASP A 155 11.43 17.55 30.83
CA ASP A 155 11.06 16.41 29.99
C ASP A 155 9.65 16.52 29.37
N ILE A 156 8.74 17.27 30.00
CA ILE A 156 7.34 17.40 29.56
C ILE A 156 6.99 18.79 29.03
N ILE A 157 7.93 19.73 29.00
CA ILE A 157 7.70 21.10 28.52
C ILE A 157 7.16 21.11 27.08
N ARG A 158 7.64 20.20 26.24
CA ARG A 158 7.24 20.08 24.82
C ARG A 158 6.11 19.07 24.58
N VAL A 159 5.66 18.35 25.62
CA VAL A 159 4.60 17.34 25.52
C VAL A 159 3.25 18.01 25.79
N TYR A 160 2.32 17.95 24.84
CA TYR A 160 1.07 18.72 24.93
C TYR A 160 0.08 18.14 25.94
N ASP A 161 -0.02 16.81 26.05
CA ASP A 161 -1.02 16.06 26.80
C ASP A 161 -0.53 15.59 28.18
N ARG A 162 0.69 15.97 28.58
CA ARG A 162 1.29 15.62 29.86
C ARG A 162 1.70 16.87 30.63
N ASP A 163 1.01 17.17 31.72
CA ASP A 163 1.27 18.40 32.51
C ASP A 163 2.00 18.15 33.84
N THR A 164 2.10 16.89 34.29
CA THR A 164 2.89 16.49 35.45
C THR A 164 3.77 15.30 35.11
N ASN A 165 5.02 15.30 35.57
CA ASN A 165 5.95 14.17 35.45
C ASN A 165 6.60 13.88 36.79
N PHE A 166 6.84 12.61 37.10
CA PHE A 166 7.60 12.20 38.27
C PHE A 166 8.99 11.78 37.81
N TYR A 167 10.01 12.23 38.53
CA TYR A 167 11.37 11.79 38.29
C TYR A 167 11.51 10.29 38.56
N SER A 168 12.17 9.58 37.65
CA SER A 168 12.41 8.15 37.73
C SER A 168 13.86 7.83 37.37
N ASP A 169 14.34 6.66 37.79
CA ASP A 169 15.67 6.19 37.37
C ASP A 169 15.78 6.03 35.85
N GLU A 170 14.66 5.76 35.18
CA GLU A 170 14.59 5.70 33.71
C GLU A 170 14.86 7.07 33.07
N LEU A 171 14.27 8.14 33.63
CA LEU A 171 14.56 9.52 33.20
C LEU A 171 16.01 9.89 33.45
N GLU A 172 16.57 9.53 34.62
CA GLU A 172 17.99 9.75 34.96
C GLU A 172 18.91 9.10 33.93
N ASN A 173 18.69 7.81 33.67
CA ASN A 173 19.49 7.03 32.73
C ASN A 173 19.40 7.58 31.30
N ARG A 174 18.21 8.00 30.85
CA ARG A 174 18.02 8.61 29.53
C ARG A 174 18.78 9.93 29.40
N ASN A 175 18.71 10.80 30.40
CA ASN A 175 19.45 12.07 30.40
C ASN A 175 20.97 11.86 30.45
N ARG A 176 21.44 10.92 31.27
CA ARG A 176 22.86 10.56 31.34
C ARG A 176 23.37 10.05 30.00
N LEU A 177 22.62 9.17 29.34
CA LEU A 177 23.00 8.65 28.02
C LEU A 177 23.01 9.75 26.97
N ARG A 178 22.02 10.65 27.00
CA ARG A 178 21.97 11.81 26.10
C ARG A 178 23.19 12.71 26.26
N GLN A 179 23.60 13.02 27.49
CA GLN A 179 24.80 13.80 27.75
C GLN A 179 26.06 13.06 27.28
N TYR A 180 26.15 11.75 27.56
CA TYR A 180 27.24 10.91 27.10
C TYR A 180 27.40 10.92 25.58
N VAL A 181 26.28 10.84 24.84
CA VAL A 181 26.25 10.92 23.37
C VAL A 181 26.89 12.22 22.89
N LEU A 182 26.54 13.36 23.49
CA LEU A 182 27.07 14.66 23.11
C LEU A 182 28.57 14.79 23.40
N ASP A 183 29.00 14.37 24.59
CA ASP A 183 30.39 14.51 25.03
C ASP A 183 31.35 13.58 24.25
N ASN A 184 30.86 12.42 23.81
CA ASN A 184 31.69 11.40 23.16
C ASN A 184 31.52 11.32 21.63
N PHE A 185 30.60 12.08 21.03
CA PHE A 185 30.35 12.00 19.59
C PHE A 185 31.61 12.19 18.72
N GLU A 186 32.37 13.26 18.95
CA GLU A 186 33.60 13.54 18.15
C GLU A 186 34.67 12.44 18.36
N THR A 187 34.80 11.92 19.58
CA THR A 187 35.71 10.80 19.86
C THR A 187 35.26 9.53 19.12
N ALA A 188 33.97 9.20 19.19
CA ALA A 188 33.39 8.04 18.51
C ALA A 188 33.50 8.15 16.99
N PHE A 189 33.30 9.35 16.44
CA PHE A 189 33.44 9.65 15.02
C PHE A 189 34.89 9.43 14.55
N ASN A 190 35.86 10.03 15.25
CA ASN A 190 37.28 9.91 14.90
C ASN A 190 37.81 8.47 15.06
N ASN A 191 37.32 7.73 16.06
CA ASN A 191 37.71 6.34 16.29
C ASN A 191 36.91 5.31 15.47
N ARG A 192 36.00 5.76 14.58
CA ARG A 192 35.16 4.89 13.72
C ARG A 192 34.32 3.88 14.52
N TYR A 193 33.77 4.32 15.65
CA TYR A 193 32.87 3.52 16.48
C TYR A 193 31.46 3.42 15.90
N PHE A 194 31.08 4.33 15.01
CA PHE A 194 29.91 4.16 14.17
C PHE A 194 30.16 3.09 13.10
N LYS A 195 29.30 2.07 13.09
CA LYS A 195 29.31 0.95 12.15
C LYS A 195 27.99 0.88 11.39
N VAL A 196 28.06 0.35 10.18
CA VAL A 196 26.88 0.04 9.37
C VAL A 196 26.47 -1.39 9.65
N TYR A 197 25.19 -1.58 9.97
CA TYR A 197 24.52 -2.87 10.00
C TYR A 197 23.58 -2.91 8.81
N TYR A 198 23.48 -4.07 8.16
CA TYR A 198 22.67 -4.27 6.99
C TYR A 198 21.47 -5.12 7.35
N GLN A 199 20.27 -4.65 7.03
CA GLN A 199 19.05 -5.44 7.15
C GLN A 199 18.54 -5.80 5.76
N LYS A 200 18.30 -7.10 5.53
CA LYS A 200 17.88 -7.61 4.22
C LYS A 200 16.51 -7.10 3.84
N GLU A 201 16.37 -6.71 2.59
CA GLU A 201 15.10 -6.54 1.91
C GLU A 201 14.88 -7.74 0.98
N VAL A 202 13.77 -8.43 1.15
CA VAL A 202 13.48 -9.64 0.37
C VAL A 202 12.33 -9.41 -0.59
N ARG A 203 12.44 -10.01 -1.76
CA ARG A 203 11.35 -10.02 -2.73
C ARG A 203 10.22 -10.90 -2.21
N THR A 204 9.01 -10.37 -2.13
CA THR A 204 7.85 -11.11 -1.61
C THR A 204 7.54 -12.40 -2.37
N LEU A 205 7.77 -12.40 -3.68
CA LEU A 205 7.43 -13.54 -4.55
C LEU A 205 8.39 -14.72 -4.38
N THR A 206 9.69 -14.44 -4.25
CA THR A 206 10.76 -15.44 -4.29
C THR A 206 11.42 -15.67 -2.93
N ARG A 207 11.28 -14.74 -1.98
CA ARG A 207 12.07 -14.61 -0.74
C ARG A 207 13.56 -14.38 -0.96
N ASN A 208 13.97 -14.09 -2.19
CA ASN A 208 15.36 -13.76 -2.49
C ASN A 208 15.68 -12.36 -1.98
N VAL A 209 16.93 -12.16 -1.58
CA VAL A 209 17.42 -10.84 -1.19
C VAL A 209 17.49 -9.97 -2.45
N CYS A 210 16.89 -8.79 -2.38
CA CYS A 210 16.81 -7.84 -3.50
C CYS A 210 17.38 -6.46 -3.17
N GLY A 211 17.81 -6.25 -1.94
CA GLY A 211 18.33 -5.00 -1.40
C GLY A 211 18.72 -5.15 0.07
N TYR A 212 19.32 -4.10 0.61
CA TYR A 212 19.59 -3.99 2.04
C TYR A 212 19.35 -2.57 2.51
N GLU A 213 18.88 -2.41 3.74
CA GLU A 213 18.88 -1.12 4.42
C GLU A 213 20.13 -0.98 5.29
N ALA A 214 20.81 0.16 5.16
CA ALA A 214 21.94 0.54 5.99
C ALA A 214 21.46 1.23 7.27
N LEU A 215 21.74 0.60 8.40
CA LEU A 215 21.36 1.06 9.72
C LEU A 215 22.60 1.38 10.54
N ALA A 216 22.71 2.62 11.00
CA ALA A 216 23.80 3.02 11.89
C ALA A 216 23.75 2.24 13.22
N ARG A 217 24.91 1.87 13.76
CA ARG A 217 25.06 1.36 15.13
C ARG A 217 26.28 2.03 15.75
N TRP A 218 26.15 2.48 16.99
CA TRP A 218 27.28 3.00 17.75
C TRP A 218 27.84 1.88 18.62
N MET A 219 29.03 1.39 18.23
CA MET A 219 29.81 0.39 18.96
C MET A 219 30.68 1.08 20.01
N ASP A 220 30.08 1.34 21.17
CA ASP A 220 30.72 2.06 22.25
C ASP A 220 31.58 1.13 23.14
N PRO A 221 32.80 1.53 23.52
CA PRO A 221 33.66 0.71 24.38
C PRO A 221 33.14 0.57 25.83
N GLU A 222 32.32 1.49 26.32
CA GLU A 222 31.78 1.49 27.69
C GLU A 222 30.37 0.90 27.73
N PHE A 223 29.49 1.33 26.83
CA PHE A 223 28.07 0.96 26.82
C PHE A 223 27.73 -0.21 25.88
N GLY A 224 28.71 -0.71 25.11
CA GLY A 224 28.45 -1.70 24.07
C GLY A 224 27.66 -1.10 22.92
N ILE A 225 26.59 -1.75 22.46
CA ILE A 225 25.81 -1.25 21.33
C ILE A 225 24.78 -0.22 21.81
N ILE A 226 24.97 1.05 21.44
CA ILE A 226 23.97 2.10 21.68
C ILE A 226 22.99 2.11 20.50
N SER A 227 21.69 2.00 20.81
CA SER A 227 20.61 1.97 19.82
C SER A 227 20.46 3.31 19.07
N PRO A 228 20.18 3.31 17.75
CA PRO A 228 19.97 4.53 16.95
C PRO A 228 18.99 5.51 17.56
N GLY A 229 17.84 5.03 18.03
CA GLY A 229 16.82 5.88 18.64
C GLY A 229 17.28 6.63 19.90
N LEU A 230 18.42 6.26 20.49
CA LEU A 230 18.97 6.93 21.68
C LEU A 230 20.00 8.00 21.33
N PHE A 231 20.63 7.96 20.15
CA PHE A 231 21.66 8.92 19.78
C PHE A 231 21.29 9.77 18.55
N ILE A 232 20.51 9.26 17.59
CA ILE A 232 20.10 10.02 16.40
C ILE A 232 19.28 11.25 16.80
N GLU A 233 18.24 11.09 17.64
CA GLU A 233 17.43 12.21 18.14
C GLU A 233 18.30 13.27 18.84
N VAL A 234 19.30 12.82 19.60
CA VAL A 234 20.24 13.71 20.29
C VAL A 234 21.09 14.49 19.28
N LEU A 235 21.59 13.83 18.24
CA LEU A 235 22.37 14.48 17.17
C LEU A 235 21.52 15.42 16.32
N GLU A 236 20.25 15.10 16.08
CA GLU A 236 19.31 15.99 15.42
C GLU A 236 19.08 17.27 16.23
N ASP A 237 18.85 17.14 17.54
CA ASP A 237 18.64 18.27 18.45
C ASP A 237 19.82 19.25 18.48
N VAL A 238 21.06 18.73 18.36
CA VAL A 238 22.27 19.57 18.28
C VAL A 238 22.76 19.81 16.85
N ARG A 239 21.97 19.43 15.83
CA ARG A 239 22.24 19.66 14.40
C ARG A 239 23.55 19.04 13.90
N LEU A 240 23.92 17.87 14.41
CA LEU A 240 25.11 17.09 14.01
C LEU A 240 24.81 15.85 13.18
N VAL A 241 23.54 15.48 12.98
CA VAL A 241 23.12 14.26 12.28
C VAL A 241 23.72 14.12 10.87
N HIS A 242 23.81 15.21 10.09
CA HIS A 242 24.44 15.22 8.76
C HIS A 242 25.87 14.69 8.70
N LYS A 243 26.65 14.84 9.78
CA LYS A 243 28.01 14.28 9.85
C LYS A 243 27.96 12.75 9.90
N LEU A 244 27.04 12.21 10.70
CA LEU A 244 26.83 10.77 10.82
C LEU A 244 26.34 10.22 9.49
N ASP A 245 25.32 10.81 8.89
CA ASP A 245 24.68 10.27 7.69
C ASP A 245 25.63 10.28 6.50
N THR A 246 26.40 11.37 6.33
CA THR A 246 27.47 11.42 5.32
C THR A 246 28.54 10.34 5.54
N TYR A 247 28.92 10.09 6.80
CA TYR A 247 29.86 9.02 7.14
C TYR A 247 29.29 7.62 6.86
N ILE A 248 28.01 7.38 7.16
CA ILE A 248 27.33 6.11 6.87
C ILE A 248 27.28 5.89 5.35
N ILE A 249 26.92 6.91 4.57
CA ILE A 249 26.94 6.86 3.10
C ILE A 249 28.33 6.52 2.57
N GLU A 250 29.38 7.13 3.15
CA GLU A 250 30.77 6.83 2.77
C GLU A 250 31.13 5.36 3.05
N GLN A 251 30.75 4.82 4.22
CA GLN A 251 30.97 3.41 4.55
C GLN A 251 30.20 2.47 3.62
N VAL A 252 28.94 2.76 3.33
CA VAL A 252 28.12 1.98 2.39
C VAL A 252 28.76 1.95 1.00
N CYS A 253 29.24 3.10 0.50
CA CYS A 253 29.94 3.15 -0.78
C CYS A 253 31.24 2.33 -0.78
N ALA A 254 31.99 2.37 0.33
CA ALA A 254 33.21 1.57 0.49
C ALA A 254 32.90 0.06 0.51
N ASP A 255 31.84 -0.35 1.22
CA ASP A 255 31.41 -1.74 1.32
C ASP A 255 30.91 -2.26 -0.04
N LEU A 256 30.11 -1.47 -0.76
CA LEU A 256 29.68 -1.81 -2.12
C LEU A 256 30.85 -1.96 -3.10
N ARG A 257 31.88 -1.10 -3.00
CA ARG A 257 33.09 -1.22 -3.83
C ARG A 257 33.81 -2.52 -3.54
N LYS A 258 33.94 -2.87 -2.27
CA LYS A 258 34.56 -4.13 -1.85
C LYS A 258 33.81 -5.34 -2.41
N ASP A 259 32.46 -5.34 -2.33
CA ASP A 259 31.64 -6.40 -2.92
C ASP A 259 31.88 -6.54 -4.43
N ILE A 260 31.96 -5.41 -5.16
CA ILE A 260 32.26 -5.38 -6.61
C ILE A 260 33.65 -5.98 -6.90
N GLU A 261 34.68 -5.56 -6.17
CA GLU A 261 36.06 -6.01 -6.39
C GLU A 261 36.27 -7.51 -6.09
N GLN A 262 35.51 -8.03 -5.13
CA GLN A 262 35.56 -9.43 -4.74
C GLN A 262 34.69 -10.33 -5.64
N GLY A 263 33.92 -9.75 -6.57
CA GLY A 263 33.04 -10.47 -7.48
C GLY A 263 31.81 -11.06 -6.78
N HIS A 264 31.41 -10.48 -5.65
CA HIS A 264 30.21 -10.88 -4.93
C HIS A 264 28.95 -10.38 -5.65
N ASN A 265 27.79 -10.93 -5.29
CA ASN A 265 26.52 -10.36 -5.74
C ASN A 265 26.32 -8.99 -5.08
N VAL A 266 26.04 -7.97 -5.89
CA VAL A 266 25.93 -6.59 -5.43
C VAL A 266 24.48 -6.14 -5.47
N GLU A 267 23.89 -6.03 -4.28
CA GLU A 267 22.54 -5.52 -4.07
C GLU A 267 22.56 -4.02 -3.72
N PRO A 268 21.54 -3.24 -4.15
CA PRO A 268 21.33 -1.87 -3.73
C PRO A 268 21.24 -1.78 -2.23
N VAL A 269 21.76 -0.67 -1.72
CA VAL A 269 21.68 -0.34 -0.32
C VAL A 269 20.89 0.96 -0.18
N SER A 270 19.84 0.93 0.63
CA SER A 270 19.11 2.12 1.01
C SER A 270 19.76 2.80 2.22
N VAL A 271 19.80 4.13 2.22
CA VAL A 271 20.37 4.97 3.28
C VAL A 271 19.34 5.99 3.73
N ASN A 272 19.21 6.15 5.04
CA ASN A 272 18.31 7.10 5.65
C ASN A 272 18.91 8.50 5.64
N LEU A 273 18.11 9.49 5.23
CA LEU A 273 18.41 10.91 5.37
C LEU A 273 17.36 11.60 6.22
N SER A 274 17.83 12.30 7.25
CA SER A 274 17.03 13.19 8.06
C SER A 274 16.68 14.47 7.28
N ARG A 275 15.63 15.17 7.74
CA ARG A 275 15.32 16.52 7.23
C ARG A 275 16.51 17.48 7.35
N LEU A 276 17.26 17.36 8.45
CA LEU A 276 18.34 18.28 8.77
C LEU A 276 19.48 18.18 7.77
N ASP A 277 19.68 17.05 7.11
CA ASP A 277 20.75 16.91 6.10
C ASP A 277 20.52 17.85 4.93
N PHE A 278 19.27 17.93 4.46
CA PHE A 278 18.88 18.86 3.41
C PHE A 278 18.99 20.33 3.86
N GLU A 279 18.80 20.64 5.14
CA GLU A 279 18.90 22.01 5.65
C GLU A 279 20.33 22.45 5.95
N LEU A 280 21.20 21.52 6.32
CA LEU A 280 22.52 21.80 6.87
C LEU A 280 23.64 21.71 5.82
N CYS A 281 23.47 20.93 4.75
CA CYS A 281 24.46 20.79 3.70
C CYS A 281 23.85 20.54 2.32
N ASP A 282 24.70 20.60 1.29
CA ASP A 282 24.38 20.09 -0.05
C ASP A 282 24.51 18.56 -0.03
N ILE A 283 23.48 17.90 0.52
CA ILE A 283 23.51 16.45 0.74
C ILE A 283 23.57 15.66 -0.56
N LEU A 284 22.96 16.15 -1.65
CA LEU A 284 23.10 15.53 -2.97
C LEU A 284 24.57 15.57 -3.43
N GLY A 285 25.22 16.72 -3.27
CA GLY A 285 26.66 16.87 -3.57
C GLY A 285 27.54 15.93 -2.73
N GLU A 286 27.26 15.76 -1.44
CA GLU A 286 28.01 14.83 -0.58
C GLU A 286 27.76 13.36 -0.95
N VAL A 287 26.52 12.98 -1.28
CA VAL A 287 26.20 11.64 -1.80
C VAL A 287 26.95 11.35 -3.10
N ASP A 288 26.91 12.28 -4.07
CA ASP A 288 27.61 12.11 -5.35
C ASP A 288 29.13 12.05 -5.15
N LYS A 289 29.69 12.87 -4.26
CA LYS A 289 31.12 12.85 -3.91
C LYS A 289 31.56 11.50 -3.32
N CYS A 290 30.79 10.94 -2.38
CA CYS A 290 31.05 9.62 -1.82
C CYS A 290 30.97 8.53 -2.89
N ARG A 291 29.91 8.56 -3.69
CA ARG A 291 29.70 7.62 -4.79
C ARG A 291 30.86 7.67 -5.78
N GLU A 292 31.29 8.85 -6.21
CA GLU A 292 32.38 9.03 -7.18
C GLU A 292 33.73 8.59 -6.62
N LYS A 293 34.00 8.88 -5.35
CA LYS A 293 35.23 8.45 -4.65
C LYS A 293 35.41 6.92 -4.72
N TYR A 294 34.32 6.16 -4.62
CA TYR A 294 34.33 4.70 -4.67
C TYR A 294 33.78 4.15 -6.00
N ASP A 295 33.61 5.00 -7.02
CA ASP A 295 33.12 4.66 -8.37
C ASP A 295 31.80 3.83 -8.37
N ILE A 296 30.90 4.10 -7.43
CA ILE A 296 29.66 3.33 -7.27
C ILE A 296 28.61 3.77 -8.31
N PRO A 297 27.91 2.84 -8.98
CA PRO A 297 26.75 3.17 -9.80
C PRO A 297 25.58 3.71 -8.97
N LYS A 298 24.85 4.71 -9.48
CA LYS A 298 23.74 5.36 -8.76
C LYS A 298 22.62 4.40 -8.36
N TYR A 299 22.30 3.42 -9.20
CA TYR A 299 21.24 2.43 -8.94
C TYR A 299 21.54 1.49 -7.75
N LEU A 300 22.74 1.55 -7.17
CA LEU A 300 23.09 0.79 -5.96
C LEU A 300 22.88 1.59 -4.67
N LEU A 301 22.52 2.87 -4.75
CA LEU A 301 22.19 3.71 -3.61
C LEU A 301 20.74 4.20 -3.72
N ASN A 302 19.92 3.80 -2.76
CA ASN A 302 18.54 4.29 -2.63
C ASN A 302 18.48 5.27 -1.46
N ILE A 303 17.71 6.36 -1.60
CA ILE A 303 17.64 7.41 -0.59
C ILE A 303 16.30 7.32 0.13
N GLU A 304 16.31 7.09 1.44
CA GLU A 304 15.10 7.03 2.26
C GLU A 304 14.90 8.35 3.00
N ILE A 305 13.65 8.85 3.00
CA ILE A 305 13.26 10.09 3.68
C ILE A 305 11.99 9.81 4.48
N THR A 306 12.04 10.07 5.79
CA THR A 306 10.92 9.83 6.70
C THR A 306 9.71 10.73 6.41
N GLU A 307 8.50 10.23 6.68
CA GLU A 307 7.26 11.01 6.48
C GLU A 307 7.27 12.35 7.27
N SER A 308 7.82 12.35 8.48
CA SER A 308 7.88 13.50 9.37
C SER A 308 8.78 14.62 8.83
N ALA A 309 9.88 14.25 8.15
CA ALA A 309 10.74 15.19 7.44
C ALA A 309 9.97 15.93 6.34
N VAL A 310 9.11 15.21 5.61
CA VAL A 310 8.31 15.75 4.49
C VAL A 310 7.20 16.70 4.94
N ALA A 311 6.51 16.37 6.04
CA ALA A 311 5.36 17.15 6.51
C ALA A 311 5.71 18.58 6.96
N SER A 312 6.98 18.85 7.25
CA SER A 312 7.40 20.03 8.01
C SER A 312 8.16 21.09 7.19
N GLY A 313 8.32 20.90 5.87
CA GLY A 313 9.08 21.79 4.97
C GLY A 313 8.75 21.65 3.47
N ALA A 314 7.46 21.80 3.11
CA ALA A 314 6.90 21.28 1.86
C ALA A 314 7.60 21.70 0.55
N ASP A 315 7.87 23.00 0.36
CA ASP A 315 8.39 23.48 -0.92
C ASP A 315 9.89 23.13 -1.10
N PHE A 316 10.70 23.31 -0.04
CA PHE A 316 12.14 23.07 -0.10
C PHE A 316 12.47 21.59 -0.29
N LEU A 317 11.85 20.70 0.50
CA LEU A 317 12.17 19.27 0.43
C LEU A 317 11.67 18.65 -0.87
N GLY A 318 10.54 19.13 -1.42
CA GLY A 318 10.05 18.68 -2.72
C GLY A 318 11.04 18.95 -3.86
N ASP A 319 11.71 20.10 -3.84
CA ASP A 319 12.75 20.43 -4.83
C ASP A 319 14.01 19.56 -4.66
N GLN A 320 14.37 19.20 -3.42
CA GLN A 320 15.46 18.28 -3.15
C GLN A 320 15.15 16.86 -3.63
N ILE A 321 13.95 16.34 -3.35
CA ILE A 321 13.49 15.03 -3.85
C ILE A 321 13.57 14.98 -5.37
N LYS A 322 13.06 16.01 -6.06
CA LYS A 322 13.16 16.12 -7.51
C LYS A 322 14.62 16.16 -7.99
N SER A 323 15.50 16.84 -7.26
CA SER A 323 16.92 16.93 -7.61
C SER A 323 17.60 15.55 -7.53
N PHE A 324 17.35 14.77 -6.48
CA PHE A 324 17.85 13.38 -6.38
C PHE A 324 17.33 12.50 -7.51
N ARG A 325 16.02 12.56 -7.81
CA ARG A 325 15.42 11.76 -8.89
C ARG A 325 15.95 12.15 -10.27
N ASN A 326 16.08 13.45 -10.54
CA ASN A 326 16.67 13.95 -11.78
C ASN A 326 18.16 13.55 -11.91
N ALA A 327 18.86 13.42 -10.78
CA ALA A 327 20.22 12.91 -10.75
C ALA A 327 20.30 11.39 -10.98
N GLY A 328 19.18 10.67 -10.93
CA GLY A 328 19.08 9.23 -11.20
C GLY A 328 19.10 8.32 -9.97
N TYR A 329 18.86 8.87 -8.78
CA TYR A 329 18.65 8.08 -7.56
C TYR A 329 17.18 7.72 -7.39
N GLU A 330 16.91 6.54 -6.84
CA GLU A 330 15.58 6.26 -6.31
C GLU A 330 15.39 6.96 -4.97
N VAL A 331 14.23 7.58 -4.78
CA VAL A 331 13.86 8.23 -3.52
C VAL A 331 12.65 7.53 -2.92
N TRP A 332 12.82 7.04 -1.70
CA TRP A 332 11.87 6.21 -0.98
C TRP A 332 11.26 7.04 0.16
N MET A 333 9.94 6.91 0.35
CA MET A 333 9.28 7.45 1.53
C MET A 333 9.29 6.41 2.64
N ASP A 334 9.96 6.72 3.74
CA ASP A 334 10.05 5.88 4.92
C ASP A 334 8.96 6.22 5.95
N ASP A 335 8.67 5.27 6.85
CA ASP A 335 7.66 5.37 7.91
C ASP A 335 6.25 5.77 7.41
N PHE A 336 5.83 5.33 6.22
CA PHE A 336 4.55 5.77 5.65
C PHE A 336 3.38 5.34 6.54
N GLY A 337 2.61 6.34 7.00
CA GLY A 337 1.41 6.17 7.80
C GLY A 337 1.63 6.33 9.31
N ALA A 338 2.85 6.67 9.74
CA ALA A 338 3.14 7.10 11.10
C ALA A 338 2.68 8.56 11.37
N GLY A 339 2.55 9.38 10.32
CA GLY A 339 2.16 10.80 10.44
C GLY A 339 0.70 11.11 10.05
N TYR A 340 0.28 12.35 10.34
CA TYR A 340 -1.11 12.81 10.11
C TYR A 340 -1.40 13.20 8.65
N SER A 341 -0.42 13.21 7.74
CA SER A 341 -0.57 13.75 6.38
C SER A 341 0.11 12.93 5.28
N SER A 342 0.30 11.62 5.51
CA SER A 342 0.98 10.70 4.59
C SER A 342 0.42 10.73 3.17
N PHE A 343 -0.91 10.75 3.01
CA PHE A 343 -1.56 10.80 1.69
C PHE A 343 -1.34 12.13 0.95
N ASN A 344 -1.25 13.25 1.67
CA ASN A 344 -0.94 14.54 1.05
C ASN A 344 0.50 14.57 0.53
N ASN A 345 1.43 13.88 1.21
CA ASN A 345 2.81 13.77 0.76
C ASN A 345 2.88 12.99 -0.56
N LEU A 346 2.22 11.83 -0.67
CA LEU A 346 2.18 11.05 -1.93
C LEU A 346 1.53 11.81 -3.10
N LYS A 347 0.62 12.73 -2.80
CA LYS A 347 0.03 13.61 -3.81
C LYS A 347 0.99 14.71 -4.27
N SER A 348 1.85 15.19 -3.38
CA SER A 348 2.63 16.42 -3.60
C SER A 348 4.05 16.15 -4.10
N TYR A 349 4.57 14.95 -3.85
CA TYR A 349 5.93 14.57 -4.20
C TYR A 349 5.94 13.22 -4.92
N ASP A 350 6.83 13.12 -5.89
CA ASP A 350 6.98 11.92 -6.68
C ASP A 350 8.03 11.01 -6.01
N PHE A 351 7.61 9.98 -5.29
CA PHE A 351 8.49 8.94 -4.72
C PHE A 351 8.53 7.70 -5.62
N ASP A 352 9.63 6.96 -5.59
CA ASP A 352 9.79 5.70 -6.33
C ASP A 352 9.24 4.50 -5.53
N VAL A 353 9.45 4.51 -4.22
CA VAL A 353 9.04 3.44 -3.29
C VAL A 353 8.40 4.04 -2.03
N VAL A 354 7.42 3.34 -1.48
CA VAL A 354 6.86 3.61 -0.15
C VAL A 354 7.15 2.44 0.78
N LYS A 355 7.82 2.72 1.91
CA LYS A 355 8.02 1.79 3.02
C LYS A 355 6.87 1.92 4.01
N ILE A 356 6.08 0.86 4.11
CA ILE A 356 4.90 0.79 4.97
C ILE A 356 5.36 0.43 6.37
N ASP A 357 5.10 1.36 7.31
CA ASP A 357 5.55 1.27 8.70
C ASP A 357 5.04 0.01 9.42
N MET A 358 5.88 -0.51 10.32
CA MET A 358 5.59 -1.71 11.11
C MET A 358 4.34 -1.59 11.99
N ASN A 359 3.90 -0.38 12.37
CA ASN A 359 2.72 -0.24 13.22
C ASN A 359 1.44 -0.72 12.54
N PHE A 360 1.38 -0.76 11.20
CA PHE A 360 0.26 -1.38 10.49
C PHE A 360 0.19 -2.91 10.66
N LEU A 361 1.33 -3.55 10.94
CA LEU A 361 1.42 -4.97 11.23
C LEU A 361 1.25 -5.29 12.73
N ARG A 362 1.20 -4.29 13.61
CA ARG A 362 0.84 -4.51 15.03
C ARG A 362 -0.62 -4.98 15.13
N GLU A 363 -0.85 -5.94 16.01
CA GLU A 363 -2.17 -6.55 16.23
C GLU A 363 -2.80 -7.19 14.97
N PHE A 364 -1.97 -7.57 13.98
CA PHE A 364 -2.40 -8.13 12.70
C PHE A 364 -3.36 -9.32 12.79
N GLN A 365 -3.27 -10.12 13.85
CA GLN A 365 -4.11 -11.30 14.09
C GLN A 365 -5.49 -10.97 14.65
N THR A 366 -5.59 -9.93 15.48
CA THR A 366 -6.82 -9.58 16.21
C THR A 366 -7.61 -8.47 15.53
N ASN A 367 -6.94 -7.61 14.75
CA ASN A 367 -7.53 -6.42 14.16
C ASN A 367 -7.78 -6.56 12.65
N LYS A 368 -9.03 -6.88 12.29
CA LYS A 368 -9.45 -6.93 10.87
C LYS A 368 -9.29 -5.58 10.15
N LYS A 369 -9.32 -4.45 10.85
CA LYS A 369 -9.16 -3.12 10.23
C LYS A 369 -7.74 -2.93 9.71
N SER A 370 -6.72 -3.38 10.43
CA SER A 370 -5.31 -3.26 9.99
C SER A 370 -5.08 -3.94 8.64
N ARG A 371 -5.68 -5.13 8.43
CA ARG A 371 -5.62 -5.85 7.14
C ARG A 371 -6.27 -5.07 5.99
N VAL A 372 -7.44 -4.47 6.24
CA VAL A 372 -8.15 -3.67 5.22
C VAL A 372 -7.35 -2.41 4.87
N ILE A 373 -6.79 -1.74 5.88
CA ILE A 373 -5.98 -0.52 5.68
C ILE A 373 -4.72 -0.85 4.86
N LEU A 374 -3.97 -1.89 5.24
CA LEU A 374 -2.79 -2.34 4.49
C LEU A 374 -3.10 -2.67 3.03
N ALA A 375 -4.19 -3.40 2.78
CA ALA A 375 -4.62 -3.70 1.42
C ALA A 375 -4.88 -2.41 0.62
N ASN A 376 -5.60 -1.45 1.19
CA ASN A 376 -5.88 -0.18 0.51
C ASN A 376 -4.63 0.68 0.30
N ILE A 377 -3.66 0.65 1.23
CA ILE A 377 -2.38 1.36 1.07
C ILE A 377 -1.62 0.77 -0.11
N VAL A 378 -1.50 -0.56 -0.18
CA VAL A 378 -0.83 -1.23 -1.29
C VAL A 378 -1.56 -0.93 -2.61
N ASP A 379 -2.88 -1.12 -2.67
CA ASP A 379 -3.69 -0.82 -3.85
C ASP A 379 -3.47 0.62 -4.35
N MET A 380 -3.55 1.59 -3.45
CA MET A 380 -3.32 3.00 -3.79
C MET A 380 -1.89 3.27 -4.28
N ALA A 381 -0.87 2.75 -3.59
CA ALA A 381 0.52 2.96 -4.01
C ALA A 381 0.75 2.44 -5.43
N LYS A 382 0.16 1.28 -5.77
CA LYS A 382 0.21 0.72 -7.13
C LYS A 382 -0.53 1.59 -8.14
N GLU A 383 -1.72 2.11 -7.80
CA GLU A 383 -2.46 3.02 -8.68
C GLU A 383 -1.68 4.33 -8.94
N LEU A 384 -0.87 4.77 -7.98
CA LEU A 384 0.05 5.91 -8.14
C LEU A 384 1.34 5.55 -8.90
N GLY A 385 1.55 4.27 -9.22
CA GLY A 385 2.75 3.78 -9.88
C GLY A 385 3.99 3.76 -8.98
N ILE A 386 3.78 3.71 -7.66
CA ILE A 386 4.81 3.70 -6.62
C ILE A 386 5.01 2.25 -6.15
N HIS A 387 6.27 1.83 -6.03
CA HIS A 387 6.60 0.50 -5.52
C HIS A 387 6.37 0.39 -4.01
N THR A 388 6.16 -0.82 -3.50
CA THR A 388 5.84 -1.03 -2.09
C THR A 388 6.81 -1.99 -1.40
N ILE A 389 7.26 -1.57 -0.21
CA ILE A 389 7.94 -2.43 0.75
C ILE A 389 7.20 -2.36 2.09
N ALA A 390 7.08 -3.47 2.80
CA ALA A 390 6.49 -3.50 4.14
C ALA A 390 7.52 -3.90 5.18
N GLU A 391 7.58 -3.14 6.27
CA GLU A 391 8.54 -3.31 7.35
C GLU A 391 7.97 -4.05 8.55
N GLY A 392 8.84 -4.54 9.43
CA GLY A 392 8.44 -5.21 10.66
C GLY A 392 7.70 -6.54 10.43
N VAL A 393 8.00 -7.25 9.34
CA VAL A 393 7.45 -8.59 9.10
C VAL A 393 8.13 -9.60 10.02
N GLU A 394 7.40 -10.12 10.99
CA GLU A 394 7.93 -11.03 12.03
C GLU A 394 7.39 -12.46 11.90
N THR A 395 6.24 -12.64 11.24
CA THR A 395 5.53 -13.92 11.18
C THR A 395 5.22 -14.36 9.76
N GLU A 396 5.19 -15.66 9.57
CA GLU A 396 4.82 -16.29 8.29
C GLU A 396 3.39 -15.92 7.85
N GLU A 397 2.49 -15.68 8.80
CA GLU A 397 1.12 -15.22 8.50
C GLU A 397 1.09 -13.79 7.91
N GLN A 398 1.91 -12.88 8.45
CA GLN A 398 2.07 -11.52 7.90
C GLN A 398 2.67 -11.59 6.49
N TYR A 399 3.70 -12.43 6.27
CA TYR A 399 4.28 -12.66 4.96
C TYR A 399 3.23 -13.14 3.93
N GLU A 400 2.48 -14.19 4.24
CA GLU A 400 1.48 -14.75 3.32
C GLU A 400 0.36 -13.74 3.01
N PHE A 401 0.00 -12.90 3.97
CA PHE A 401 -0.93 -11.81 3.74
C PHE A 401 -0.37 -10.74 2.80
N LEU A 402 0.84 -10.23 3.07
CA LEU A 402 1.49 -9.19 2.29
C LEU A 402 1.75 -9.66 0.85
N LYS A 403 2.12 -10.93 0.69
CA LYS A 403 2.20 -11.62 -0.60
C LYS A 403 0.87 -11.64 -1.33
N ARG A 404 -0.21 -12.02 -0.65
CA ARG A 404 -1.55 -12.09 -1.25
C ARG A 404 -2.05 -10.73 -1.74
N ILE A 405 -1.69 -9.64 -1.06
CA ILE A 405 -2.11 -8.29 -1.46
C ILE A 405 -1.16 -7.61 -2.46
N GLY A 406 -0.07 -8.28 -2.87
CA GLY A 406 0.85 -7.74 -3.88
C GLY A 406 1.84 -6.71 -3.35
N CYS A 407 2.18 -6.74 -2.06
CA CYS A 407 3.33 -6.01 -1.56
C CYS A 407 4.62 -6.56 -2.21
N GLU A 408 5.52 -5.72 -2.72
CA GLU A 408 6.61 -6.19 -3.61
C GLU A 408 7.81 -6.70 -2.87
N LYS A 409 8.22 -5.95 -1.85
CA LYS A 409 9.39 -6.22 -1.03
C LYS A 409 8.96 -6.28 0.43
N LEU A 410 9.71 -7.01 1.24
CA LEU A 410 9.44 -7.16 2.66
C LEU A 410 10.74 -7.03 3.43
N GLN A 411 10.62 -6.50 4.64
CA GLN A 411 11.72 -6.38 5.57
C GLN A 411 11.21 -6.70 6.98
N GLY A 412 12.02 -7.40 7.77
CA GLY A 412 11.67 -7.72 9.15
C GLY A 412 12.38 -8.96 9.69
N PHE A 413 12.16 -9.23 10.97
CA PHE A 413 12.86 -10.29 11.70
C PHE A 413 12.55 -11.71 11.22
N LEU A 414 11.49 -11.89 10.40
CA LEU A 414 11.24 -13.15 9.71
C LEU A 414 12.40 -13.53 8.77
N PHE A 415 13.09 -12.54 8.17
CA PHE A 415 14.15 -12.76 7.18
C PHE A 415 15.56 -12.55 7.75
N GLY A 416 15.65 -11.87 8.90
CA GLY A 416 16.90 -11.60 9.59
C GLY A 416 16.83 -10.29 10.37
N LYS A 417 17.64 -10.23 11.42
CA LYS A 417 17.89 -8.96 12.13
C LYS A 417 18.94 -8.16 11.36
N PRO A 418 19.06 -6.85 11.62
CA PRO A 418 20.23 -6.09 11.17
C PRO A 418 21.52 -6.75 11.66
N GLU A 419 22.46 -6.97 10.76
CA GLU A 419 23.73 -7.65 11.06
C GLU A 419 24.91 -6.86 10.45
N PRO A 420 26.10 -6.89 11.10
CA PRO A 420 27.29 -6.32 10.48
C PRO A 420 27.75 -7.19 9.30
N LEU A 421 28.72 -6.71 8.53
CA LEU A 421 29.45 -7.58 7.59
C LEU A 421 30.07 -8.77 8.33
N ASN A 422 30.04 -9.95 7.72
CA ASN A 422 30.66 -11.15 8.27
C ASN A 422 32.21 -11.08 8.20
N ASP A 423 32.90 -12.11 8.71
CA ASP A 423 34.37 -12.14 8.76
C ASP A 423 35.04 -12.07 7.37
N SER A 424 34.36 -12.51 6.32
CA SER A 424 34.82 -12.39 4.92
C SER A 424 34.57 -10.99 4.35
N GLY A 425 33.78 -10.16 5.04
CA GLY A 425 33.38 -8.84 4.62
C GLY A 425 32.13 -8.81 3.75
N GLU A 426 31.34 -9.88 3.76
CA GLU A 426 30.09 -9.99 3.01
C GLU A 426 28.90 -9.67 3.91
N LYS A 427 27.84 -9.12 3.31
CA LYS A 427 26.53 -9.01 3.94
C LYS A 427 26.00 -10.42 4.17
N ALA A 428 25.55 -10.73 5.38
CA ALA A 428 25.10 -12.07 5.72
C ALA A 428 23.92 -12.49 4.84
N THR A 429 24.00 -13.68 4.24
CA THR A 429 22.88 -14.41 3.61
C THR A 429 22.76 -15.76 4.29
N ASN A 430 21.56 -16.17 4.70
CA ASN A 430 21.39 -17.48 5.32
C ASN A 430 21.65 -18.59 4.29
N VAL A 431 22.02 -19.78 4.77
CA VAL A 431 22.27 -20.94 3.91
C VAL A 431 20.99 -21.28 3.12
N GLY A 432 21.03 -21.10 1.79
CA GLY A 432 19.90 -21.34 0.88
C GLY A 432 19.15 -20.09 0.41
N GLU A 433 19.51 -18.91 0.91
CA GLU A 433 19.03 -17.63 0.36
C GLU A 433 19.84 -17.25 -0.88
N HIS A 434 19.15 -16.78 -1.92
CA HIS A 434 19.76 -16.30 -3.15
C HIS A 434 19.59 -14.78 -3.24
N CYS A 435 20.63 -14.07 -3.69
CA CYS A 435 20.54 -12.66 -4.06
C CYS A 435 20.05 -12.52 -5.51
N GLU A 436 19.23 -11.51 -5.79
CA GLU A 436 18.75 -11.22 -7.14
C GLU A 436 19.84 -10.52 -7.96
N SER A 437 20.26 -11.10 -9.09
CA SER A 437 21.09 -10.35 -10.04
C SER A 437 20.38 -9.07 -10.47
N MET A 438 21.14 -8.08 -10.96
CA MET A 438 20.57 -6.83 -11.47
C MET A 438 19.49 -7.05 -12.54
N GLU A 439 19.67 -8.01 -13.46
CA GLU A 439 18.65 -8.31 -14.47
C GLU A 439 17.39 -8.93 -13.85
N ILE A 440 17.55 -9.82 -12.87
CA ILE A 440 16.45 -10.49 -12.17
C ILE A 440 15.67 -9.48 -11.33
N ARG A 441 16.36 -8.54 -10.66
CA ARG A 441 15.72 -7.49 -9.88
C ARG A 441 14.84 -6.60 -10.76
N ASN A 442 15.39 -6.09 -11.87
CA ASN A 442 14.65 -5.29 -12.85
C ASN A 442 13.43 -6.04 -13.42
N TYR A 443 13.53 -7.37 -13.56
CA TYR A 443 12.42 -8.22 -13.96
C TYR A 443 11.33 -8.29 -12.88
N TYR A 444 11.70 -8.50 -11.61
CA TYR A 444 10.74 -8.58 -10.51
C TYR A 444 10.16 -7.23 -10.11
N ASP A 445 10.89 -6.13 -10.24
CA ASP A 445 10.35 -4.78 -10.01
C ASP A 445 9.22 -4.47 -11.02
N LYS A 446 9.40 -4.85 -12.30
CA LYS A 446 8.32 -4.76 -13.31
C LYS A 446 7.12 -5.64 -13.00
N ILE A 447 7.31 -6.80 -12.38
CA ILE A 447 6.21 -7.63 -11.88
C ILE A 447 5.55 -6.96 -10.68
N GLY A 448 6.35 -6.35 -9.82
CA GLY A 448 5.91 -5.58 -8.68
C GLY A 448 4.90 -4.49 -9.04
N GLU A 449 5.07 -3.81 -10.18
CA GLU A 449 4.14 -2.77 -10.64
C GLU A 449 2.68 -3.24 -10.85
N ILE A 450 2.45 -4.56 -10.94
CA ILE A 450 1.11 -5.13 -11.14
C ILE A 450 0.27 -4.92 -9.87
N ASN A 451 -0.83 -4.17 -10.01
CA ASN A 451 -1.77 -3.95 -8.91
C ASN A 451 -2.70 -5.17 -8.69
N LEU A 452 -2.28 -6.14 -7.89
CA LEU A 452 -3.07 -7.36 -7.63
C LEU A 452 -4.43 -7.12 -6.94
N LEU A 453 -4.58 -6.00 -6.24
CA LEU A 453 -5.82 -5.63 -5.56
C LEU A 453 -6.75 -4.78 -6.42
N GLY A 454 -6.19 -4.08 -7.40
CA GLY A 454 -6.93 -3.25 -8.33
C GLY A 454 -7.92 -4.07 -9.17
N ASN A 455 -9.02 -3.43 -9.54
CA ASN A 455 -10.03 -4.02 -10.43
C ASN A 455 -9.51 -4.26 -11.87
N THR A 456 -8.26 -3.89 -12.17
CA THR A 456 -7.61 -4.08 -13.47
C THR A 456 -6.08 -4.17 -13.27
N PRO A 457 -5.55 -5.30 -12.78
CA PRO A 457 -4.16 -5.45 -12.33
C PRO A 457 -3.08 -5.12 -13.38
N LEU A 458 -3.45 -5.05 -14.66
CA LEU A 458 -2.57 -4.88 -15.81
C LEU A 458 -2.65 -3.47 -16.45
N ARG A 459 -3.10 -2.45 -15.71
CA ARG A 459 -3.17 -1.05 -16.19
C ARG A 459 -1.78 -0.41 -16.30
N PRO A 460 -1.50 0.39 -17.37
CA PRO A 460 -0.32 1.25 -17.41
C PRO A 460 -0.51 2.52 -16.54
N LYS A 461 0.59 3.06 -16.00
CA LYS A 461 0.65 4.23 -15.08
C LYS A 461 -0.03 5.54 -15.58
N THR A 462 -0.49 5.61 -16.83
CA THR A 462 -0.82 6.88 -17.53
C THR A 462 -2.29 7.07 -17.91
N MET A 463 -3.26 6.33 -17.35
CA MET A 463 -4.67 6.48 -17.73
C MET A 463 -5.61 6.64 -16.52
N GLU A 464 -6.46 7.66 -16.59
CA GLU A 464 -7.52 7.96 -15.61
C GLU A 464 -8.49 6.78 -15.40
N VAL A 465 -8.95 6.69 -14.14
CA VAL A 465 -9.74 5.61 -13.54
C VAL A 465 -11.13 5.44 -14.18
N PHE A 466 -11.47 4.22 -14.65
CA PHE A 466 -12.86 3.72 -14.72
C PHE A 466 -12.97 2.18 -14.47
N ASN A 467 -14.09 1.75 -13.87
CA ASN A 467 -14.42 0.54 -13.08
C ASN A 467 -14.39 -0.90 -13.70
N ASN A 468 -14.34 -1.92 -12.80
CA ASN A 468 -14.78 -3.34 -12.87
C ASN A 468 -14.77 -4.07 -14.24
N LEU A 469 -13.60 -4.48 -14.72
CA LEU A 469 -13.51 -5.26 -15.97
C LEU A 469 -13.29 -6.77 -15.71
N PRO A 470 -14.07 -7.67 -16.34
CA PRO A 470 -13.80 -9.11 -16.36
C PRO A 470 -12.50 -9.37 -17.14
N ILE A 471 -11.44 -9.84 -16.47
CA ILE A 471 -10.11 -10.05 -17.08
C ILE A 471 -9.66 -11.51 -16.96
N ALA A 472 -9.06 -12.04 -18.03
CA ALA A 472 -8.40 -13.34 -18.03
C ALA A 472 -7.08 -13.33 -18.82
N ILE A 473 -6.21 -14.33 -18.58
CA ILE A 473 -4.98 -14.56 -19.35
C ILE A 473 -5.08 -15.92 -20.03
N LEU A 474 -4.88 -15.94 -21.35
CA LEU A 474 -4.89 -17.13 -22.18
C LEU A 474 -3.49 -17.42 -22.73
N GLU A 475 -3.07 -18.67 -22.65
CA GLU A 475 -1.92 -19.22 -23.38
C GLU A 475 -2.42 -20.01 -24.58
N VAL A 476 -1.75 -19.86 -25.72
CA VAL A 476 -1.98 -20.60 -26.95
C VAL A 476 -0.68 -21.29 -27.34
N ASP A 477 -0.69 -22.62 -27.44
CA ASP A 477 0.45 -23.46 -27.82
C ASP A 477 0.09 -24.34 -29.03
N GLU A 478 0.65 -24.04 -30.21
CA GLU A 478 0.41 -24.59 -31.57
C GLU A 478 -1.07 -24.86 -31.98
N ASN A 479 -1.84 -25.61 -31.18
CA ASN A 479 -3.27 -25.88 -31.35
C ASN A 479 -4.10 -25.95 -30.06
N GLU A 480 -3.53 -25.84 -28.87
CA GLU A 480 -4.27 -25.86 -27.61
C GLU A 480 -4.33 -24.46 -26.99
N MET A 481 -5.50 -24.10 -26.46
CA MET A 481 -5.69 -22.87 -25.69
C MET A 481 -5.96 -23.23 -24.24
N ASN A 482 -5.28 -22.56 -23.32
CA ASN A 482 -5.44 -22.76 -21.89
C ASN A 482 -5.56 -21.41 -21.19
N MET A 483 -6.58 -21.25 -20.36
CA MET A 483 -6.67 -20.13 -19.44
C MET A 483 -5.67 -20.33 -18.32
N LEU A 484 -4.76 -19.36 -18.14
CA LEU A 484 -3.77 -19.32 -17.07
C LEU A 484 -4.27 -18.56 -15.85
N TYR A 485 -5.15 -17.58 -16.04
CA TYR A 485 -5.68 -16.74 -14.98
C TYR A 485 -7.06 -16.19 -15.33
N MET A 486 -7.90 -15.97 -14.32
CA MET A 486 -9.15 -15.22 -14.43
C MET A 486 -9.44 -14.52 -13.10
N ASN A 487 -9.84 -13.25 -13.14
CA ASN A 487 -10.30 -12.54 -11.94
C ASN A 487 -11.77 -12.91 -11.62
N ASN A 488 -12.24 -12.57 -10.41
CA ASN A 488 -13.63 -12.89 -9.99
C ASN A 488 -14.71 -12.34 -10.93
N ALA A 489 -14.46 -11.17 -11.52
CA ALA A 489 -15.36 -10.59 -12.53
C ALA A 489 -15.43 -11.45 -13.80
N TYR A 490 -14.30 -12.03 -14.25
CA TYR A 490 -14.28 -12.96 -15.38
C TYR A 490 -14.92 -14.30 -15.05
N VAL A 491 -14.76 -14.82 -13.82
CA VAL A 491 -15.51 -16.00 -13.35
C VAL A 491 -17.01 -15.74 -13.36
N THR A 492 -17.42 -14.55 -12.92
CA THR A 492 -18.84 -14.14 -12.96
C THR A 492 -19.33 -14.01 -14.39
N PHE A 493 -18.52 -13.47 -15.30
CA PHE A 493 -18.80 -13.48 -16.74
C PHE A 493 -18.94 -14.91 -17.28
N LEU A 494 -18.03 -15.84 -16.97
CA LEU A 494 -18.11 -17.23 -17.41
C LEU A 494 -19.40 -17.91 -16.93
N ASN A 495 -19.82 -17.65 -15.69
CA ASN A 495 -21.10 -18.14 -15.16
C ASN A 495 -22.27 -17.66 -16.01
N THR A 496 -22.23 -16.42 -16.53
CA THR A 496 -23.30 -15.90 -17.41
C THR A 496 -23.42 -16.61 -18.75
N ILE A 497 -22.36 -17.29 -19.20
CA ILE A 497 -22.36 -18.09 -20.44
C ILE A 497 -22.36 -19.60 -20.16
N GLY A 498 -22.69 -20.00 -18.92
CA GLY A 498 -22.89 -21.39 -18.52
C GLY A 498 -21.60 -22.18 -18.28
N ILE A 499 -20.50 -21.52 -17.90
CA ILE A 499 -19.22 -22.16 -17.55
C ILE A 499 -18.88 -21.82 -16.09
N ALA A 500 -18.79 -22.84 -15.23
CA ALA A 500 -18.79 -22.64 -13.78
C ALA A 500 -17.39 -22.34 -13.20
N ASN A 501 -16.34 -22.89 -13.81
CA ASN A 501 -14.99 -22.83 -13.25
C ASN A 501 -13.88 -22.94 -14.32
N MET A 502 -12.64 -22.76 -13.86
CA MET A 502 -11.45 -22.78 -14.70
C MET A 502 -11.14 -24.15 -15.31
N GLU A 503 -11.43 -25.25 -14.61
CA GLU A 503 -11.27 -26.60 -15.19
C GLU A 503 -12.21 -26.81 -16.38
N GLU A 504 -13.46 -26.35 -16.25
CA GLU A 504 -14.47 -26.47 -17.30
C GLU A 504 -14.13 -25.61 -18.53
N VAL A 505 -13.68 -24.36 -18.32
CA VAL A 505 -13.25 -23.50 -19.46
C VAL A 505 -12.04 -24.10 -20.16
N ASN A 506 -11.04 -24.62 -19.42
CA ASN A 506 -9.85 -25.21 -20.02
C ASN A 506 -10.17 -26.51 -20.77
N LYS A 507 -11.08 -27.33 -20.26
CA LYS A 507 -11.57 -28.51 -20.98
C LYS A 507 -12.26 -28.13 -22.29
N ARG A 508 -13.04 -27.04 -22.29
CA ARG A 508 -13.74 -26.53 -23.47
C ARG A 508 -12.77 -25.94 -24.51
N LEU A 509 -11.78 -25.16 -24.06
CA LEU A 509 -10.78 -24.52 -24.92
C LEU A 509 -9.88 -25.51 -25.69
N LYS A 510 -9.75 -26.75 -25.20
CA LYS A 510 -9.07 -27.85 -25.93
C LYS A 510 -9.81 -28.28 -27.19
N ASN A 511 -11.10 -28.01 -27.32
CA ASN A 511 -11.89 -28.38 -28.48
C ASN A 511 -12.00 -27.21 -29.47
N VAL A 512 -11.01 -27.11 -30.36
CA VAL A 512 -10.90 -26.04 -31.37
C VAL A 512 -12.04 -26.03 -32.38
N GLU A 513 -12.82 -27.12 -32.49
CA GLU A 513 -14.00 -27.18 -33.36
C GLU A 513 -15.22 -26.44 -32.81
N LEU A 514 -15.18 -26.01 -31.55
CA LEU A 514 -16.28 -25.25 -30.96
C LEU A 514 -16.32 -23.81 -31.50
N PRO A 515 -17.49 -23.28 -31.89
CA PRO A 515 -17.59 -21.95 -32.51
C PRO A 515 -17.05 -20.79 -31.67
N ASP A 516 -17.28 -20.83 -30.35
CA ASP A 516 -16.76 -19.84 -29.39
C ASP A 516 -15.23 -19.90 -29.26
N VAL A 517 -14.68 -21.12 -29.25
CA VAL A 517 -13.24 -21.37 -29.22
C VAL A 517 -12.58 -20.91 -30.54
N LYS A 518 -13.22 -21.17 -31.69
CA LYS A 518 -12.76 -20.68 -33.01
C LYS A 518 -12.74 -19.15 -33.05
N GLY A 519 -13.81 -18.49 -32.59
CA GLY A 519 -13.87 -17.02 -32.50
C GLY A 519 -12.76 -16.44 -31.61
N LEU A 520 -12.46 -17.10 -30.48
CA LEU A 520 -11.38 -16.71 -29.58
C LEU A 520 -9.98 -16.92 -30.20
N LYS A 521 -9.80 -17.97 -30.99
CA LYS A 521 -8.56 -18.23 -31.73
C LYS A 521 -8.32 -17.16 -32.82
N ASP A 522 -9.38 -16.77 -33.54
CA ASP A 522 -9.26 -15.77 -34.60
C ASP A 522 -8.88 -14.38 -34.04
N ILE A 523 -9.47 -13.97 -32.91
CA ILE A 523 -9.15 -12.68 -32.28
C ILE A 523 -7.74 -12.66 -31.67
N THR A 524 -7.26 -13.78 -31.11
CA THR A 524 -5.88 -13.86 -30.59
C THR A 524 -4.85 -13.78 -31.71
N GLN A 525 -5.07 -14.49 -32.83
CA GLN A 525 -4.23 -14.37 -34.02
C GLN A 525 -4.20 -12.94 -34.60
N LYS A 526 -5.36 -12.25 -34.62
CA LYS A 526 -5.43 -10.84 -35.02
C LYS A 526 -4.67 -9.93 -34.06
N ALA A 527 -4.78 -10.16 -32.74
CA ALA A 527 -4.06 -9.37 -31.75
C ALA A 527 -2.55 -9.52 -31.92
N GLU A 528 -2.06 -10.74 -32.16
CA GLU A 528 -0.64 -11.04 -32.36
C GLU A 528 -0.06 -10.42 -33.63
N SER A 529 -0.83 -10.41 -34.73
CA SER A 529 -0.39 -9.86 -36.01
C SER A 529 -0.62 -8.34 -36.16
N SER A 530 -1.33 -7.71 -35.22
CA SER A 530 -1.64 -6.28 -35.27
C SER A 530 -0.48 -5.39 -34.83
N LEU A 531 -0.35 -4.21 -35.45
CA LEU A 531 0.64 -3.18 -35.07
C LEU A 531 0.47 -2.69 -33.62
N THR A 532 -0.74 -2.75 -33.09
CA THR A 532 -1.07 -2.31 -31.72
C THR A 532 -1.02 -3.43 -30.69
N SER A 533 -0.69 -4.66 -31.10
CA SER A 533 -0.78 -5.88 -30.29
C SER A 533 -2.17 -6.07 -29.65
N ARG A 534 -3.25 -5.62 -30.31
CA ARG A 534 -4.62 -5.58 -29.78
C ARG A 534 -5.64 -5.91 -30.87
N ALA A 535 -6.69 -6.64 -30.49
CA ALA A 535 -7.85 -6.90 -31.34
C ALA A 535 -9.14 -6.92 -30.51
N GLU A 536 -10.26 -6.63 -31.15
CA GLU A 536 -11.61 -6.67 -30.56
C GLU A 536 -12.56 -7.37 -31.54
N ALA A 537 -13.41 -8.26 -31.04
CA ALA A 537 -14.40 -8.96 -31.84
C ALA A 537 -15.57 -9.44 -30.99
N ASP A 538 -16.73 -9.54 -31.63
CA ASP A 538 -17.92 -10.16 -31.07
C ASP A 538 -18.03 -11.61 -31.56
N TYR A 539 -18.40 -12.52 -30.67
CA TYR A 539 -18.68 -13.91 -30.99
C TYR A 539 -19.78 -14.47 -30.08
N ILE A 540 -20.33 -15.62 -30.45
CA ILE A 540 -21.40 -16.27 -29.68
C ILE A 540 -20.78 -17.32 -28.75
N ALA A 541 -21.04 -17.20 -27.45
CA ALA A 541 -20.64 -18.20 -26.46
C ALA A 541 -21.78 -18.46 -25.47
N GLY A 542 -22.08 -19.74 -25.21
CA GLY A 542 -23.18 -20.12 -24.30
C GLY A 542 -24.56 -19.59 -24.72
N GLY A 543 -24.77 -19.29 -26.00
CA GLY A 543 -26.00 -18.68 -26.50
C GLY A 543 -26.11 -17.16 -26.29
N SER A 544 -25.10 -16.51 -25.72
CA SER A 544 -25.02 -15.05 -25.55
C SER A 544 -24.05 -14.42 -26.55
N VAL A 545 -24.27 -13.15 -26.89
CA VAL A 545 -23.30 -12.34 -27.64
C VAL A 545 -22.23 -11.86 -26.67
N VAL A 546 -20.99 -12.24 -26.94
CA VAL A 546 -19.82 -11.87 -26.14
C VAL A 546 -18.94 -10.94 -26.95
N ASN A 547 -18.65 -9.77 -26.40
CA ASN A 547 -17.61 -8.88 -26.89
C ASN A 547 -16.32 -9.20 -26.13
N SER A 548 -15.25 -9.51 -26.85
CA SER A 548 -13.92 -9.68 -26.24
C SER A 548 -12.91 -8.72 -26.83
N LYS A 549 -12.13 -8.09 -25.96
CA LYS A 549 -10.93 -7.33 -26.29
C LYS A 549 -9.72 -8.15 -25.88
N VAL A 550 -8.78 -8.35 -26.79
CA VAL A 550 -7.60 -9.17 -26.60
C VAL A 550 -6.35 -8.34 -26.85
N ARG A 551 -5.36 -8.46 -25.97
CA ARG A 551 -4.02 -7.89 -26.13
C ARG A 551 -3.00 -9.02 -26.18
N PHE A 552 -2.16 -9.05 -27.21
CA PHE A 552 -0.99 -9.91 -27.26
C PHE A 552 0.06 -9.42 -26.27
N ILE A 553 0.58 -10.33 -25.44
CA ILE A 553 1.55 -10.04 -24.40
C ILE A 553 2.96 -10.37 -24.89
N SER A 554 3.19 -11.63 -25.26
CA SER A 554 4.52 -12.14 -25.60
C SER A 554 4.43 -13.50 -26.31
N ARG A 555 5.48 -13.87 -27.05
CA ARG A 555 5.68 -15.22 -27.61
C ARG A 555 7.06 -15.75 -27.22
N GLN A 556 7.11 -17.01 -26.80
CA GLN A 556 8.34 -17.77 -26.60
C GLN A 556 8.24 -19.12 -27.31
N GLY A 557 8.97 -19.26 -28.42
CA GLY A 557 8.84 -20.43 -29.30
C GLY A 557 7.41 -20.58 -29.82
N ASN A 558 6.77 -21.70 -29.47
CA ASN A 558 5.43 -22.05 -29.91
C ASN A 558 4.30 -21.53 -29.02
N LYS A 559 4.64 -21.00 -27.84
CA LYS A 559 3.68 -20.49 -26.87
C LYS A 559 3.50 -18.98 -26.99
N ALA A 560 2.26 -18.54 -27.12
CA ALA A 560 1.87 -17.14 -27.13
C ALA A 560 0.89 -16.85 -26.00
N SER A 561 1.04 -15.70 -25.33
CA SER A 561 0.17 -15.29 -24.22
C SER A 561 -0.62 -14.03 -24.54
N PHE A 562 -1.85 -13.99 -24.04
CA PHE A 562 -2.84 -12.96 -24.35
C PHE A 562 -3.60 -12.54 -23.09
N ALA A 563 -3.87 -11.24 -22.95
CA ALA A 563 -4.79 -10.71 -21.95
C ALA A 563 -6.16 -10.49 -22.60
N LEU A 564 -7.23 -10.91 -21.92
CA LEU A 564 -8.60 -10.84 -22.42
C LEU A 564 -9.48 -10.03 -21.49
N VAL A 565 -10.36 -9.23 -22.07
CA VAL A 565 -11.50 -8.62 -21.40
C VAL A 565 -12.76 -9.02 -22.15
N SER A 566 -13.64 -9.80 -21.52
CA SER A 566 -14.82 -10.37 -22.18
C SER A 566 -16.09 -9.98 -21.46
N ARG A 567 -17.06 -9.42 -22.18
CA ARG A 567 -18.33 -8.96 -21.63
C ARG A 567 -19.49 -9.65 -22.34
N ASN A 568 -20.48 -10.08 -21.56
CA ASN A 568 -21.74 -10.58 -22.09
C ASN A 568 -22.60 -9.37 -22.50
N VAL A 569 -22.61 -9.07 -23.79
CA VAL A 569 -23.34 -7.92 -24.35
C VAL A 569 -24.84 -8.11 -24.13
N THR A 570 -25.34 -9.34 -24.17
CA THR A 570 -26.77 -9.67 -23.98
C THR A 570 -27.29 -9.33 -22.57
N LEU A 571 -26.44 -9.35 -21.54
CA LEU A 571 -26.83 -9.07 -20.15
C LEU A 571 -26.49 -7.66 -19.65
N TYR A 572 -25.41 -7.07 -20.17
CA TYR A 572 -24.86 -5.80 -19.66
C TYR A 572 -25.22 -4.57 -20.50
N SER A 573 -25.88 -4.75 -21.64
CA SER A 573 -26.47 -3.64 -22.38
C SER A 573 -27.77 -3.19 -21.72
N ASP A 574 -27.98 -1.88 -21.58
CA ASP A 574 -29.28 -1.28 -21.28
C ASP A 574 -30.37 -2.01 -22.09
N GLY A 575 -31.54 -2.29 -21.47
CA GLY A 575 -32.59 -3.16 -22.04
C GLY A 575 -32.95 -2.92 -23.52
N HIS A 576 -32.66 -1.73 -24.04
CA HIS A 576 -32.71 -1.38 -25.46
C HIS A 576 -31.94 -2.30 -26.42
N LEU A 577 -30.75 -2.83 -26.09
CA LEU A 577 -30.00 -3.64 -27.06
C LEU A 577 -30.50 -5.09 -27.11
N ALA A 578 -30.94 -5.67 -25.98
CA ALA A 578 -31.60 -6.98 -25.97
C ALA A 578 -32.91 -6.92 -26.78
N ASP A 579 -33.70 -5.85 -26.61
CA ASP A 579 -34.88 -5.56 -27.43
C ASP A 579 -34.50 -5.36 -28.90
N SER A 580 -33.40 -4.66 -29.19
CA SER A 580 -32.93 -4.43 -30.56
C SER A 580 -32.44 -5.71 -31.23
N VAL A 581 -31.75 -6.59 -30.51
CA VAL A 581 -31.31 -7.91 -31.00
C VAL A 581 -32.54 -8.78 -31.26
N GLN A 582 -33.51 -8.81 -30.35
CA GLN A 582 -34.75 -9.55 -30.55
C GLN A 582 -35.56 -9.01 -31.75
N ALA A 583 -35.64 -7.69 -31.90
CA ALA A 583 -36.29 -7.04 -33.05
C ALA A 583 -35.56 -7.34 -34.37
N ALA A 584 -34.22 -7.28 -34.37
CA ALA A 584 -33.40 -7.62 -35.52
C ALA A 584 -33.55 -9.11 -35.89
N MET A 585 -33.53 -10.02 -34.90
CA MET A 585 -33.78 -11.44 -35.11
C MET A 585 -35.18 -11.70 -35.67
N ALA A 586 -36.20 -10.99 -35.18
CA ALA A 586 -37.56 -11.10 -35.73
C ALA A 586 -37.61 -10.67 -37.22
N HIS A 587 -36.88 -9.61 -37.59
CA HIS A 587 -36.77 -9.18 -38.99
C HIS A 587 -36.00 -10.17 -39.86
N ILE A 588 -34.93 -10.77 -39.33
CA ILE A 588 -34.18 -11.84 -40.01
C ILE A 588 -35.07 -13.07 -40.19
N PHE A 589 -35.81 -13.50 -39.16
CA PHE A 589 -36.72 -14.64 -39.25
C PHE A 589 -37.85 -14.41 -40.26
N ASN A 590 -38.30 -13.18 -40.45
CA ASN A 590 -39.30 -12.86 -41.48
C ASN A 590 -38.80 -13.09 -42.93
N GLN A 591 -37.48 -13.21 -43.14
CA GLN A 591 -36.87 -13.60 -44.44
C GLN A 591 -36.96 -15.11 -44.71
N TYR A 592 -37.31 -15.90 -43.69
CA TYR A 592 -37.51 -17.34 -43.79
C TYR A 592 -38.99 -17.66 -43.68
N PHE A 593 -39.47 -18.66 -44.42
CA PHE A 593 -40.83 -19.16 -44.21
C PHE A 593 -40.88 -20.22 -43.09
N ARG A 594 -39.73 -20.79 -42.72
CA ARG A 594 -39.62 -21.83 -41.69
C ARG A 594 -38.22 -21.86 -41.07
N VAL A 595 -38.16 -21.97 -39.75
CA VAL A 595 -36.93 -22.21 -38.98
C VAL A 595 -37.20 -23.34 -37.99
N ASP A 596 -36.42 -24.42 -38.08
CA ASP A 596 -36.48 -25.58 -37.19
C ASP A 596 -35.14 -25.77 -36.47
N ILE A 597 -35.18 -26.34 -35.26
CA ILE A 597 -34.00 -26.80 -34.53
C ILE A 597 -34.05 -28.32 -34.44
N PHE A 598 -32.99 -28.96 -34.91
CA PHE A 598 -32.74 -30.39 -34.74
C PHE A 598 -31.69 -30.62 -33.66
N ASP A 599 -31.74 -31.77 -32.99
CA ASP A 599 -30.67 -32.23 -32.10
C ASP A 599 -30.03 -33.53 -32.60
N ASP A 600 -28.87 -33.88 -32.02
CA ASP A 600 -28.20 -35.17 -32.28
C ASP A 600 -29.00 -36.40 -31.80
N GLU A 601 -30.03 -36.21 -30.95
CA GLU A 601 -30.88 -37.28 -30.41
C GLU A 601 -32.07 -37.59 -31.33
N GLY A 602 -32.16 -36.92 -32.48
CA GLY A 602 -33.17 -37.14 -33.50
C GLY A 602 -34.52 -36.52 -33.15
N THR A 603 -34.53 -35.41 -32.40
CA THR A 603 -35.72 -34.57 -32.18
C THR A 603 -35.71 -33.33 -33.06
N VAL A 604 -36.90 -32.77 -33.29
CA VAL A 604 -37.09 -31.53 -34.05
C VAL A 604 -38.08 -30.62 -33.33
N GLU A 605 -37.69 -29.37 -33.14
CA GLU A 605 -38.52 -28.31 -32.58
C GLU A 605 -38.68 -27.20 -33.61
N ASN A 606 -39.90 -26.72 -33.81
CA ASN A 606 -40.14 -25.58 -34.70
C ASN A 606 -39.98 -24.27 -33.93
N ILE A 607 -39.22 -23.32 -34.49
CA ILE A 607 -38.95 -22.01 -33.90
C ILE A 607 -39.75 -20.90 -34.59
N PHE A 608 -39.94 -21.02 -35.90
CA PHE A 608 -40.66 -20.03 -36.69
C PHE A 608 -41.38 -20.68 -37.88
N LEU A 609 -42.61 -20.24 -38.14
CA LEU A 609 -43.44 -20.64 -39.28
C LEU A 609 -44.21 -19.45 -39.84
N LYS A 610 -44.14 -19.26 -41.15
CA LYS A 610 -44.92 -18.27 -41.88
C LYS A 610 -46.12 -18.94 -42.55
N GLY A 611 -47.29 -18.85 -41.90
CA GLY A 611 -48.66 -18.88 -42.45
C GLY A 611 -49.20 -20.10 -43.23
N GLU A 612 -48.38 -20.84 -43.97
CA GLU A 612 -48.87 -21.80 -44.99
C GLU A 612 -48.38 -23.24 -44.79
N GLN A 613 -47.39 -23.46 -43.92
CA GLN A 613 -46.83 -24.79 -43.64
C GLN A 613 -47.21 -25.29 -42.25
N ILE A 614 -47.47 -26.60 -42.13
CA ILE A 614 -47.82 -27.21 -40.84
C ILE A 614 -46.54 -27.43 -40.01
N ALA A 615 -46.62 -27.18 -38.70
CA ALA A 615 -45.65 -27.62 -37.72
C ALA A 615 -45.68 -29.15 -37.61
N ILE A 616 -44.94 -29.85 -38.47
CA ILE A 616 -44.89 -31.33 -38.47
C ILE A 616 -44.26 -31.86 -37.17
N SER A 617 -43.43 -31.04 -36.50
CA SER A 617 -42.83 -31.30 -35.18
C SER A 617 -43.85 -31.61 -34.09
N ASP A 618 -45.05 -31.00 -34.14
CA ASP A 618 -46.07 -31.16 -33.09
C ASP A 618 -46.80 -32.50 -33.18
N ARG A 619 -46.68 -33.22 -34.31
CA ARG A 619 -47.33 -34.51 -34.54
C ARG A 619 -46.38 -35.70 -34.42
N VAL A 620 -45.08 -35.49 -34.64
CA VAL A 620 -44.07 -36.56 -34.57
C VAL A 620 -42.76 -36.01 -34.01
N LYS A 621 -42.36 -36.50 -32.82
CA LYS A 621 -41.12 -36.07 -32.14
C LYS A 621 -39.82 -36.54 -32.81
N SER A 622 -39.90 -37.50 -33.73
CA SER A 622 -38.73 -38.04 -34.44
C SER A 622 -38.42 -37.19 -35.67
N ALA A 623 -37.21 -36.63 -35.71
CA ALA A 623 -36.67 -35.83 -36.80
C ALA A 623 -36.76 -36.56 -38.15
N GLU A 624 -36.37 -37.85 -38.20
CA GLU A 624 -36.44 -38.65 -39.43
C GLU A 624 -37.86 -38.74 -39.99
N LYS A 625 -38.84 -39.01 -39.12
CA LYS A 625 -40.25 -39.09 -39.52
C LYS A 625 -40.79 -37.73 -39.91
N ALA A 626 -40.43 -36.68 -39.18
CA ALA A 626 -40.86 -35.32 -39.47
C ALA A 626 -40.32 -34.83 -40.83
N VAL A 627 -39.04 -35.08 -41.13
CA VAL A 627 -38.41 -34.78 -42.41
C VAL A 627 -39.08 -35.57 -43.54
N LYS A 628 -39.34 -36.87 -43.34
CA LYS A 628 -40.01 -37.71 -44.35
C LYS A 628 -41.43 -37.20 -44.65
N THR A 629 -42.23 -36.95 -43.63
CA THR A 629 -43.59 -36.40 -43.79
C THR A 629 -43.55 -35.01 -44.43
N TYR A 630 -42.57 -34.17 -44.10
CA TYR A 630 -42.37 -32.88 -44.76
C TYR A 630 -42.06 -33.05 -46.25
N ALA A 631 -41.13 -33.95 -46.58
CA ALA A 631 -40.70 -34.20 -47.95
C ALA A 631 -41.87 -34.70 -48.82
N GLU A 632 -42.72 -35.58 -48.30
CA GLU A 632 -43.89 -36.11 -49.01
C GLU A 632 -44.97 -35.04 -49.29
N LEU A 633 -45.09 -34.04 -48.42
CA LEU A 633 -46.10 -32.98 -48.53
C LEU A 633 -45.64 -31.78 -49.37
N TYR A 634 -44.37 -31.40 -49.24
CA TYR A 634 -43.88 -30.10 -49.70
C TYR A 634 -42.76 -30.18 -50.74
N ILE A 635 -42.12 -31.34 -50.98
CA ILE A 635 -41.00 -31.48 -51.91
C ILE A 635 -41.42 -32.29 -53.15
N LYS A 636 -40.93 -31.88 -54.33
CA LYS A 636 -41.19 -32.57 -55.60
C LYS A 636 -40.77 -34.05 -55.52
N LYS A 637 -41.63 -34.96 -55.98
CA LYS A 637 -41.44 -36.42 -55.88
C LYS A 637 -40.06 -36.94 -56.34
N SER A 638 -39.48 -36.34 -57.38
CA SER A 638 -38.16 -36.72 -57.90
C SER A 638 -36.98 -36.34 -56.99
N GLU A 639 -37.20 -35.50 -55.97
CA GLU A 639 -36.15 -34.93 -55.11
C GLU A 639 -36.26 -35.38 -53.65
N ILE A 640 -37.28 -36.17 -53.29
CA ILE A 640 -37.56 -36.60 -51.91
C ILE A 640 -36.38 -37.34 -51.30
N GLU A 641 -35.78 -38.30 -52.02
CA GLU A 641 -34.64 -39.07 -51.50
C GLU A 641 -33.41 -38.18 -51.24
N ARG A 642 -33.16 -37.21 -52.14
CA ARG A 642 -32.10 -36.21 -51.97
C ARG A 642 -32.36 -35.31 -50.77
N PHE A 643 -33.61 -34.91 -50.56
CA PHE A 643 -34.01 -34.09 -49.41
C PHE A 643 -33.84 -34.83 -48.08
N ILE A 644 -34.25 -36.10 -48.01
CA ILE A 644 -34.06 -36.92 -46.80
C ILE A 644 -32.56 -37.10 -46.52
N SER A 645 -31.75 -37.36 -47.53
CA SER A 645 -30.29 -37.45 -47.36
C SER A 645 -29.67 -36.13 -46.93
N PHE A 646 -30.17 -34.99 -47.40
CA PHE A 646 -29.72 -33.66 -46.95
C PHE A 646 -29.95 -33.47 -45.44
N TYR A 647 -31.12 -33.89 -44.94
CA TYR A 647 -31.51 -33.79 -43.53
C TYR A 647 -31.01 -34.93 -42.62
N ASP A 648 -30.09 -35.77 -43.09
CA ASP A 648 -29.40 -36.73 -42.22
C ASP A 648 -28.41 -36.01 -41.28
N MET A 649 -28.89 -35.68 -40.07
CA MET A 649 -28.14 -34.92 -39.06
C MET A 649 -26.86 -35.62 -38.62
N SER A 650 -26.82 -36.95 -38.65
CA SER A 650 -25.66 -37.74 -38.24
C SER A 650 -24.43 -37.49 -39.13
N THR A 651 -24.65 -37.09 -40.39
CA THR A 651 -23.60 -36.84 -41.38
C THR A 651 -23.39 -35.37 -41.69
N VAL A 652 -24.16 -34.45 -41.10
CA VAL A 652 -24.08 -33.00 -41.41
C VAL A 652 -22.69 -32.44 -41.11
N ARG A 653 -22.13 -32.71 -39.92
CA ARG A 653 -20.82 -32.16 -39.50
C ARG A 653 -19.68 -32.61 -40.43
N ASP A 654 -19.68 -33.88 -40.85
CA ASP A 654 -18.68 -34.41 -41.78
C ASP A 654 -18.82 -33.83 -43.20
N ARG A 655 -20.07 -33.60 -43.64
CA ARG A 655 -20.34 -32.97 -44.93
C ARG A 655 -19.91 -31.50 -44.95
N ILE A 656 -20.13 -30.76 -43.87
CA ILE A 656 -19.66 -29.38 -43.70
C ILE A 656 -18.13 -29.32 -43.76
N LYS A 657 -17.44 -30.21 -43.02
CA LYS A 657 -15.97 -30.32 -43.08
C LYS A 657 -15.46 -30.57 -44.49
N LYS A 658 -16.11 -31.44 -45.27
CA LYS A 658 -15.74 -31.71 -46.67
C LYS A 658 -16.01 -30.53 -47.61
N ALA A 659 -17.07 -29.75 -47.35
CA ALA A 659 -17.44 -28.59 -48.16
C ALA A 659 -16.56 -27.35 -47.88
N GLY A 660 -15.87 -27.30 -46.74
CA GLY A 660 -15.06 -26.15 -46.34
C GLY A 660 -15.88 -24.91 -45.98
N THR A 661 -17.18 -25.07 -45.73
CA THR A 661 -18.12 -24.01 -45.32
C THR A 661 -18.48 -24.18 -43.84
N ASP A 662 -19.15 -23.20 -43.23
CA ASP A 662 -19.68 -23.32 -41.85
C ASP A 662 -21.15 -23.81 -41.82
N TYR A 663 -21.74 -24.08 -43.00
CA TYR A 663 -23.14 -24.48 -43.16
C TYR A 663 -23.32 -25.36 -44.42
N LEU A 664 -24.42 -26.11 -44.48
CA LEU A 664 -24.86 -26.78 -45.73
C LEU A 664 -26.01 -26.00 -46.35
N VAL A 665 -25.98 -25.84 -47.67
CA VAL A 665 -27.10 -25.30 -48.44
C VAL A 665 -27.41 -26.25 -49.58
N ASP A 666 -28.69 -26.52 -49.79
CA ASP A 666 -29.19 -27.17 -51.00
C ASP A 666 -30.54 -26.55 -51.42
N HIS A 667 -30.93 -26.78 -52.67
CA HIS A 667 -32.12 -26.21 -53.28
C HIS A 667 -33.08 -27.31 -53.70
N PHE A 668 -34.36 -27.17 -53.39
CA PHE A 668 -35.41 -28.13 -53.71
C PHE A 668 -36.64 -27.43 -54.29
N HIS A 669 -37.43 -28.15 -55.08
CA HIS A 669 -38.65 -27.60 -55.68
C HIS A 669 -39.88 -27.95 -54.85
N SER A 670 -40.73 -26.94 -54.61
CA SER A 670 -41.96 -27.12 -53.85
C SER A 670 -43.00 -27.96 -54.62
N SER A 671 -43.70 -28.85 -53.92
CA SER A 671 -44.87 -29.60 -54.42
C SER A 671 -46.20 -29.05 -53.90
N SER A 672 -46.20 -27.90 -53.19
CA SER A 672 -47.41 -27.28 -52.65
C SER A 672 -48.34 -26.77 -53.78
N LEU A 673 -49.66 -26.75 -53.54
CA LEU A 673 -50.66 -26.33 -54.53
C LEU A 673 -50.49 -24.86 -54.97
N GLU A 674 -50.04 -23.99 -54.07
CA GLU A 674 -49.91 -22.54 -54.34
C GLU A 674 -48.53 -22.13 -54.86
N ASN A 675 -47.47 -22.89 -54.54
CA ASN A 675 -46.09 -22.59 -54.95
C ASN A 675 -45.46 -23.73 -55.77
N ALA A 676 -46.27 -24.50 -56.51
CA ALA A 676 -45.83 -25.68 -57.25
C ALA A 676 -44.66 -25.37 -58.20
N GLY A 677 -43.53 -26.07 -58.02
CA GLY A 677 -42.33 -25.90 -58.84
C GLY A 677 -41.47 -24.69 -58.46
N ARG A 678 -41.83 -23.90 -57.44
CA ARG A 678 -41.00 -22.79 -56.94
C ARG A 678 -39.77 -23.36 -56.22
N MET A 679 -38.60 -22.78 -56.50
CA MET A 679 -37.34 -23.21 -55.90
C MET A 679 -37.21 -22.66 -54.48
N GLN A 680 -36.81 -23.52 -53.56
CA GLN A 680 -36.64 -23.23 -52.13
C GLN A 680 -35.21 -23.52 -51.75
N MET A 681 -34.59 -22.61 -51.01
CA MET A 681 -33.27 -22.77 -50.42
C MET A 681 -33.44 -23.30 -48.99
N TYR A 682 -32.73 -24.37 -48.69
CA TYR A 682 -32.64 -24.95 -47.36
C TYR A 682 -31.21 -24.85 -46.87
N MET A 683 -31.03 -24.29 -45.67
CA MET A 683 -29.74 -24.09 -45.04
C MET A 683 -29.71 -24.79 -43.68
N ILE A 684 -28.69 -25.61 -43.44
CA ILE A 684 -28.46 -26.26 -42.14
C ILE A 684 -27.18 -25.67 -41.52
N MET A 685 -27.32 -25.10 -40.33
CA MET A 685 -26.23 -24.48 -39.56
C MET A 685 -26.07 -25.20 -38.21
N PRO A 686 -24.94 -25.89 -37.97
CA PRO A 686 -24.66 -26.49 -36.67
C PRO A 686 -24.33 -25.41 -35.64
N PHE A 687 -24.83 -25.56 -34.42
CA PHE A 687 -24.46 -24.75 -33.28
C PHE A 687 -24.35 -25.62 -32.04
N TYR A 688 -23.57 -25.15 -31.07
CA TYR A 688 -23.32 -25.89 -29.84
C TYR A 688 -23.99 -25.21 -28.65
N TYR A 689 -24.89 -25.92 -27.97
CA TYR A 689 -25.68 -25.39 -26.87
C TYR A 689 -26.02 -26.47 -25.84
N ASN A 690 -25.93 -26.16 -24.54
CA ASN A 690 -26.14 -27.11 -23.44
C ASN A 690 -25.35 -28.43 -23.59
N ASN A 691 -24.07 -28.33 -23.97
CA ASN A 691 -23.16 -29.46 -24.17
C ASN A 691 -23.59 -30.48 -25.24
N LYS A 692 -24.48 -30.10 -26.17
CA LYS A 692 -24.92 -30.93 -27.29
C LYS A 692 -24.83 -30.14 -28.60
N TRP A 693 -24.60 -30.84 -29.71
CA TRP A 693 -24.79 -30.21 -31.01
C TRP A 693 -26.28 -30.15 -31.33
N LYS A 694 -26.64 -29.02 -31.91
CA LYS A 694 -27.96 -28.75 -32.47
C LYS A 694 -27.78 -28.18 -33.87
N TYR A 695 -28.81 -28.27 -34.69
CA TYR A 695 -28.77 -27.81 -36.07
C TYR A 695 -29.96 -26.91 -36.34
N ILE A 696 -29.70 -25.66 -36.70
CA ILE A 696 -30.74 -24.75 -37.17
C ILE A 696 -30.94 -25.01 -38.66
N SER A 697 -32.16 -25.36 -39.04
CA SER A 697 -32.59 -25.46 -40.42
C SER A 697 -33.41 -24.24 -40.78
N CYS A 698 -32.91 -23.41 -41.68
CA CYS A 698 -33.59 -22.23 -42.20
C CYS A 698 -34.05 -22.47 -43.64
N SER A 699 -35.32 -22.17 -43.92
CA SER A 699 -35.91 -22.39 -45.24
C SER A 699 -36.55 -21.11 -45.78
N ARG A 700 -36.21 -20.76 -47.02
CA ARG A 700 -36.79 -19.60 -47.74
C ARG A 700 -36.95 -19.88 -49.23
N TYR A 701 -37.67 -19.03 -49.94
CA TYR A 701 -37.77 -19.14 -51.39
C TYR A 701 -36.50 -18.58 -52.05
N ALA A 702 -36.01 -19.24 -53.10
CA ALA A 702 -34.75 -18.89 -53.75
C ALA A 702 -34.88 -17.71 -54.74
N ASP A 703 -36.09 -17.39 -55.17
CA ASP A 703 -36.40 -16.31 -56.12
C ASP A 703 -36.42 -14.91 -55.50
N GLU A 704 -36.41 -14.78 -54.18
CA GLU A 704 -36.23 -13.49 -53.47
C GLU A 704 -34.79 -12.93 -53.55
N MET A 705 -33.83 -13.71 -54.10
CA MET A 705 -32.45 -13.26 -54.35
C MET A 705 -32.26 -12.62 -55.74
N VAL A 706 -33.23 -12.73 -56.66
CA VAL A 706 -33.14 -12.12 -57.99
C VAL A 706 -33.85 -10.77 -57.96
N GLY A 707 -33.22 -9.81 -57.28
CA GLY A 707 -33.70 -8.44 -57.11
C GLY A 707 -32.55 -7.45 -57.17
N THR A 708 -32.30 -6.96 -58.39
CA THR A 708 -31.38 -5.88 -58.84
C THR A 708 -30.01 -6.32 -59.38
N ASN A 709 -29.95 -6.42 -60.72
CA ASN A 709 -28.77 -6.14 -61.53
C ASN A 709 -28.39 -4.65 -61.41
#